data_AF-A0AAD7FH69-F1
#
_entry.id   AF-A0AAD7FH69-F1
#
_cell.length_a   1.000
_cell.length_b   1.000
_cell.length_c   1.000
_cell.angle_alpha   90.00
_cell.angle_beta   90.00
_cell.angle_gamma   90.00
#
_symmetry.space_group_name_H-M   'P 1'
#
loop_
_entity.id
_entity.type
_entity.pdbx_description
1 polymer ?
#
loop_
_entity_poly.entity_id
_entity_poly.type
_entity_poly.pdbx_seq_one_letter_code
_entity_poly.pdbx_strand_id
1 'polypeptide(L)'
;MGDSPRPAKRVRLTPPEEDKQLRGPQLLLAIPSLLAHPPTNGAHARALSVSLLALRRCLGIPNPGGMSTKRRLAGEAHLSQPDECRAWIALAEIGLCVLEGGFEDQSWAAGIDGEVERALGKALIIAEKHPSLASYPPYLTLLSARAAPQRARQLLRPSPTSFGSTLPTAAYYYTHLAWVDHLLQAMLYPTTQAKPTPFNPGKNKMAMSTPTKSKTLATRDRETTRDLAAFRAALNPLLSAPHSNITLLTRVIELRALIALGQWTELPGALQRADAAMGIVIPAPEPASDAEPPLYMTSPFHATLVIHVLVLGVIWLTYSMTPTQNSNEGKNSPVSARLSLLYTLLDTGVYNGKRHAGTKIMPLESEGIIEVQLDPSSLPVYIRSTHPRVLYAFGYLISAVARRDLLGRKPKRKTFLLEGLGVCEREAGRELRLPRWASAGEVRAVELQMAKIKADMMCELAGVCIMRSEFADAEQKLNEVIAHARTHGLFAGALAHRITLLHAHLAHALGRTTRAYTCYRVAVQLAEEVGDVAGSASARAGEVALLVGLRSRARLRACGRELIPLAEEDEDLANIGQAELGRLGQEAAAACGVLGGGMRAVGEVLQGVLTTEILTAKQHLKNALSYATECQDNHLRALILALIAAHYMHTASGEAKKMLSTCEQLAAGLGAPEKKAKGHFDTSGNVPLRLWTGERFLELFKRDGQEDLAEKREEANGLLRQAVVALSQQGATASLKP
;
A
#
# COMPACT_ATOMS: atom_id res chain seq x y z
N MET A 1 -29.14 1.24 61.59
CA MET A 1 -28.29 0.04 61.72
C MET A 1 -29.18 -1.15 61.46
N GLY A 2 -29.11 -1.73 60.27
CA GLY A 2 -29.89 -2.91 59.87
C GLY A 2 -28.93 -4.05 59.55
N ASP A 3 -29.11 -5.18 60.22
CA ASP A 3 -28.27 -6.37 60.14
C ASP A 3 -28.22 -6.94 58.72
N SER A 4 -27.01 -7.04 58.17
CA SER A 4 -26.75 -7.78 56.93
C SER A 4 -26.88 -9.28 57.17
N PRO A 5 -27.61 -10.03 56.33
CA PRO A 5 -27.77 -11.47 56.51
C PRO A 5 -26.42 -12.18 56.28
N ARG A 6 -26.07 -13.08 57.20
CA ARG A 6 -24.89 -13.96 57.11
C ARG A 6 -24.89 -14.75 55.79
N PRO A 7 -23.73 -14.94 55.14
CA PRO A 7 -23.63 -15.78 53.96
C PRO A 7 -24.00 -17.23 54.30
N ALA A 8 -24.92 -17.79 53.52
CA ALA A 8 -25.35 -19.17 53.67
C ALA A 8 -24.15 -20.14 53.62
N LYS A 9 -24.16 -21.14 54.51
CA LYS A 9 -23.19 -22.24 54.51
C LYS A 9 -23.12 -22.84 53.10
N ARG A 10 -21.89 -22.88 52.54
CA ARG A 10 -21.56 -23.58 51.28
C ARG A 10 -22.28 -24.93 51.25
N VAL A 11 -23.25 -25.06 50.34
CA VAL A 11 -23.83 -26.36 49.98
C VAL A 11 -22.68 -27.19 49.43
N ARG A 12 -22.39 -28.32 50.07
CA ARG A 12 -21.40 -29.28 49.63
C ARG A 12 -22.00 -29.98 48.41
N LEU A 13 -21.61 -29.55 47.21
CA LEU A 13 -21.93 -30.25 45.97
C LEU A 13 -21.37 -31.67 46.10
N THR A 14 -22.25 -32.67 46.14
CA THR A 14 -21.87 -34.07 45.93
C THR A 14 -21.28 -34.18 44.52
N PRO A 15 -20.07 -34.74 44.34
CA PRO A 15 -19.50 -34.91 43.01
C PRO A 15 -20.42 -35.82 42.19
N PRO A 16 -20.64 -35.54 40.90
CA PRO A 16 -21.40 -36.43 40.04
C PRO A 16 -20.73 -37.80 40.02
N GLU A 17 -21.50 -38.86 40.26
CA GLU A 17 -21.02 -40.22 40.06
C GLU A 17 -20.73 -40.45 38.56
N GLU A 18 -19.57 -41.04 38.28
CA GLU A 18 -18.87 -41.14 36.98
C GLU A 18 -18.01 -39.95 36.52
N ASP A 19 -17.15 -39.42 37.40
CA ASP A 19 -15.91 -38.77 36.97
C ASP A 19 -14.98 -39.82 36.32
N LYS A 20 -15.15 -40.06 35.01
CA LYS A 20 -14.13 -40.73 34.19
C LYS A 20 -12.87 -39.85 34.24
N GLN A 21 -11.96 -40.17 35.16
CA GLN A 21 -10.64 -39.54 35.22
C GLN A 21 -10.04 -39.47 33.81
N LEU A 22 -9.75 -38.27 33.33
CA LEU A 22 -9.08 -38.04 32.05
C LEU A 22 -7.80 -38.88 32.03
N ARG A 23 -7.71 -39.84 31.11
CA ARG A 23 -6.52 -40.68 30.98
C ARG A 23 -5.33 -39.80 30.59
N GLY A 24 -4.13 -40.12 31.07
CA GLY A 24 -2.90 -39.36 30.82
C GLY A 24 -2.74 -38.87 29.36
N PRO A 25 -2.93 -39.73 28.34
CA PRO A 25 -2.82 -39.31 26.94
C PRO A 25 -3.88 -38.28 26.48
N GLN A 26 -5.11 -38.36 26.99
CA GLN A 26 -6.17 -37.39 26.67
C GLN A 26 -5.88 -36.03 27.29
N LEU A 27 -5.31 -36.02 28.51
CA LEU A 27 -4.87 -34.79 29.15
C LEU A 27 -3.72 -34.15 28.35
N LEU A 28 -2.71 -34.93 27.94
CA LEU A 28 -1.60 -34.43 27.11
C LEU A 28 -2.09 -33.86 25.78
N LEU A 29 -3.09 -34.47 25.16
CA LEU A 29 -3.70 -33.98 23.91
C LEU A 29 -4.51 -32.68 24.12
N ALA A 30 -5.07 -32.45 25.30
CA ALA A 30 -5.84 -31.25 25.61
C ALA A 30 -4.96 -30.04 26.00
N ILE A 31 -3.71 -30.27 26.42
CA ILE A 31 -2.80 -29.20 26.88
C ILE A 31 -2.66 -28.04 25.87
N PRO A 32 -2.45 -28.26 24.56
CA PRO A 32 -2.32 -27.16 23.61
C PRO A 32 -3.51 -26.21 23.61
N SER A 33 -4.74 -26.73 23.68
CA SER A 33 -5.96 -25.91 23.73
C SER A 33 -6.11 -25.17 25.05
N LEU A 34 -5.69 -25.79 26.17
CA LEU A 34 -5.75 -25.19 27.51
C LEU A 34 -4.72 -24.07 27.70
N LEU A 35 -3.56 -24.19 27.08
CA LEU A 35 -2.47 -23.22 27.16
C LEU A 35 -2.50 -22.18 26.02
N ALA A 36 -3.49 -22.26 25.12
CA ALA A 36 -3.55 -21.39 23.95
C ALA A 36 -3.63 -19.91 24.37
N HIS A 37 -2.56 -19.18 24.10
CA HIS A 37 -2.46 -17.74 24.31
C HIS A 37 -2.25 -17.04 22.96
N PRO A 38 -2.87 -15.87 22.73
CA PRO A 38 -2.60 -15.08 21.54
C PRO A 38 -1.11 -14.70 21.50
N PRO A 39 -0.55 -14.48 20.31
CA PRO A 39 0.88 -14.21 20.13
C PRO A 39 1.36 -12.92 20.78
N THR A 40 0.45 -12.01 21.15
CA THR A 40 0.75 -10.79 21.90
C THR A 40 0.94 -11.00 23.40
N ASN A 41 0.56 -12.17 23.94
CA ASN A 41 0.73 -12.47 25.35
C ASN A 41 2.17 -12.90 25.66
N GLY A 42 2.78 -12.37 26.72
CA GLY A 42 4.15 -12.72 27.14
C GLY A 42 4.36 -14.21 27.48
N ALA A 43 3.29 -14.97 27.74
CA ALA A 43 3.33 -16.41 27.95
C ALA A 43 3.23 -17.24 26.67
N HIS A 44 3.01 -16.64 25.50
CA HIS A 44 2.79 -17.37 24.23
C HIS A 44 3.92 -18.35 23.89
N ALA A 45 5.18 -17.92 23.91
CA ALA A 45 6.32 -18.79 23.63
C ALA A 45 6.43 -19.96 24.62
N ARG A 46 6.12 -19.72 25.90
CA ARG A 46 6.12 -20.78 26.93
C ARG A 46 4.97 -21.76 26.70
N ALA A 47 3.79 -21.27 26.32
CA ALA A 47 2.66 -22.10 25.97
C ALA A 47 2.97 -23.00 24.76
N LEU A 48 3.59 -22.46 23.70
CA LEU A 48 4.04 -23.26 22.56
C LEU A 48 5.05 -24.34 22.98
N SER A 49 6.04 -23.98 23.81
CA SER A 49 7.05 -24.90 24.32
C SER A 49 6.45 -26.05 25.12
N VAL A 50 5.55 -25.75 26.06
CA VAL A 50 4.87 -26.77 26.88
C VAL A 50 3.91 -27.62 26.03
N SER A 51 3.23 -27.02 25.05
CA SER A 51 2.37 -27.72 24.11
C SER A 51 3.15 -28.72 23.26
N LEU A 52 4.30 -28.32 22.70
CA LEU A 52 5.19 -29.22 21.98
C LEU A 52 5.69 -30.35 22.88
N LEU A 53 6.10 -30.05 24.11
CA LEU A 53 6.53 -31.06 25.07
C LEU A 53 5.43 -32.09 25.36
N ALA A 54 4.20 -31.63 25.56
CA ALA A 54 3.05 -32.50 25.80
C ALA A 54 2.76 -33.40 24.60
N LEU A 55 2.77 -32.84 23.38
CA LEU A 55 2.52 -33.58 22.14
C LEU A 55 3.65 -34.58 21.84
N ARG A 56 4.91 -34.21 22.05
CA ARG A 56 6.06 -35.11 21.92
C ARG A 56 5.95 -36.29 22.89
N ARG A 57 5.58 -36.03 24.15
CA ARG A 57 5.32 -37.11 25.13
C ARG A 57 4.16 -38.00 24.72
N CYS A 58 3.05 -37.41 24.26
CA CYS A 58 1.88 -38.12 23.75
C CYS A 58 2.26 -39.08 22.60
N LEU A 59 3.11 -38.64 21.68
CA LEU A 59 3.55 -39.39 20.51
C LEU A 59 4.78 -40.29 20.75
N GLY A 60 5.43 -40.17 21.91
CA GLY A 60 6.69 -40.86 22.23
C GLY A 60 7.90 -40.37 21.43
N ILE A 61 7.91 -39.10 21.02
CA ILE A 61 9.03 -38.44 20.33
C ILE A 61 10.04 -37.97 21.40
N PRO A 62 11.34 -38.23 21.23
CA PRO A 62 12.36 -37.74 22.16
C PRO A 62 12.46 -36.21 22.12
N ASN A 63 12.66 -35.57 23.27
CA ASN A 63 12.84 -34.12 23.33
C ASN A 63 14.24 -33.72 22.83
N PRO A 64 14.36 -32.61 22.09
CA PRO A 64 15.66 -32.03 21.74
C PRO A 64 16.40 -31.60 23.02
N GLY A 65 17.66 -32.02 23.15
CA GLY A 65 18.56 -31.63 24.25
C GLY A 65 18.37 -32.36 25.59
N GLY A 66 17.41 -33.29 25.71
CA GLY A 66 17.25 -34.12 26.91
C GLY A 66 18.00 -35.45 26.82
N MET A 67 18.66 -35.88 27.90
CA MET A 67 19.14 -37.28 28.01
C MET A 67 17.94 -38.22 27.91
N SER A 68 17.87 -38.95 26.80
CA SER A 68 16.78 -39.86 26.45
C SER A 68 16.72 -41.03 27.43
N THR A 69 15.73 -41.05 28.33
CA THR A 69 15.09 -42.33 28.67
C THR A 69 14.00 -42.57 27.63
N LYS A 70 14.27 -43.47 26.68
CA LYS A 70 13.35 -44.05 25.68
C LYS A 70 12.13 -44.77 26.29
N ARG A 71 11.69 -44.41 27.48
CA ARG A 71 10.47 -44.93 28.09
C ARG A 71 9.30 -44.06 27.63
N ARG A 72 8.52 -44.57 26.68
CA ARG A 72 7.06 -44.39 26.77
C ARG A 72 6.71 -44.75 28.22
N LEU A 73 5.95 -43.90 28.93
CA LEU A 73 5.55 -44.17 30.30
C LEU A 73 5.05 -45.62 30.38
N ALA A 74 5.79 -46.44 31.12
CA ALA A 74 5.54 -47.88 31.15
C ALA A 74 4.17 -48.10 31.80
N GLY A 75 3.17 -48.50 31.00
CA GLY A 75 1.79 -48.73 31.43
C GLY A 75 0.72 -47.92 30.69
N GLU A 76 1.07 -47.02 29.76
CA GLU A 76 0.06 -46.21 29.06
C GLU A 76 -0.59 -46.96 27.88
N ALA A 77 -1.93 -46.99 27.89
CA ALA A 77 -2.76 -47.53 26.82
C ALA A 77 -2.42 -46.89 25.46
N HIS A 78 -2.38 -47.70 24.40
CA HIS A 78 -2.24 -47.22 23.03
C HIS A 78 -3.28 -46.13 22.74
N LEU A 79 -2.83 -44.98 22.19
CA LEU A 79 -3.74 -43.96 21.66
C LEU A 79 -4.67 -44.61 20.63
N SER A 80 -5.94 -44.21 20.65
CA SER A 80 -6.84 -44.56 19.56
C SER A 80 -6.30 -43.92 18.27
N GLN A 81 -6.54 -44.53 17.11
CA GLN A 81 -6.06 -43.96 15.84
C GLN A 81 -6.59 -42.54 15.58
N PRO A 82 -7.85 -42.19 15.92
CA PRO A 82 -8.32 -40.81 15.89
C PRO A 82 -7.54 -39.86 16.80
N ASP A 83 -7.22 -40.27 18.03
CA ASP A 83 -6.46 -39.44 18.97
C ASP A 83 -4.99 -39.28 18.55
N GLU A 84 -4.38 -40.33 18.01
CA GLU A 84 -3.04 -40.28 17.43
C GLU A 84 -3.00 -39.33 16.22
N CYS A 85 -3.98 -39.40 15.32
CA CYS A 85 -4.08 -38.47 14.19
C CYS A 85 -4.21 -37.02 14.66
N ARG A 86 -5.09 -36.75 15.65
CA ARG A 86 -5.23 -35.42 16.26
C ARG A 86 -3.94 -34.93 16.91
N ALA A 87 -3.20 -35.81 17.59
CA ALA A 87 -1.92 -35.47 18.19
C ALA A 87 -0.88 -35.06 17.12
N TRP A 88 -0.81 -35.79 16.00
CA TRP A 88 0.05 -35.42 14.88
C TRP A 88 -0.37 -34.10 14.21
N ILE A 89 -1.68 -33.87 14.02
CA ILE A 89 -2.19 -32.59 13.49
C ILE A 89 -1.83 -31.43 14.41
N ALA A 90 -2.10 -31.56 15.71
CA ALA A 90 -1.77 -30.54 16.70
C ALA A 90 -0.25 -30.27 16.74
N LEU A 91 0.59 -31.29 16.58
CA LEU A 91 2.04 -31.10 16.49
C LEU A 91 2.43 -30.29 15.25
N ALA A 92 1.80 -30.57 14.10
CA ALA A 92 2.04 -29.83 12.88
C ALA A 92 1.56 -28.37 12.98
N GLU A 93 0.38 -28.11 13.53
CA GLU A 93 -0.17 -26.75 13.72
C GLU A 93 0.70 -25.91 14.67
N ILE A 94 1.04 -26.46 15.84
CA ILE A 94 1.88 -25.78 16.82
C ILE A 94 3.30 -25.61 16.25
N GLY A 95 3.84 -26.63 15.59
CA GLY A 95 5.14 -26.54 14.93
C GLY A 95 5.19 -25.47 13.85
N LEU A 96 4.14 -25.31 13.04
CA LEU A 96 4.02 -24.21 12.07
C LEU A 96 3.98 -22.84 12.77
N CYS A 97 3.28 -22.70 13.89
CA CYS A 97 3.30 -21.47 14.67
C CYS A 97 4.71 -21.14 15.20
N VAL A 98 5.48 -22.16 15.56
CA VAL A 98 6.86 -22.04 16.04
C VAL A 98 7.80 -21.59 14.91
N LEU A 99 7.69 -22.21 13.73
CA LEU A 99 8.43 -21.84 12.52
C LEU A 99 8.13 -20.39 12.11
N GLU A 100 6.86 -20.03 11.97
CA GLU A 100 6.45 -18.68 11.58
C GLU A 100 6.78 -17.61 12.62
N GLY A 101 6.79 -18.01 13.90
CA GLY A 101 7.26 -17.17 15.00
C GLY A 101 8.77 -16.92 14.98
N GLY A 102 9.54 -17.68 14.20
CA GLY A 102 11.00 -17.61 14.19
C GLY A 102 11.61 -18.11 15.49
N PHE A 103 11.00 -19.13 16.11
CA PHE A 103 11.49 -19.74 17.35
C PHE A 103 12.45 -20.93 17.10
N GLU A 104 12.87 -21.15 15.85
CA GLU A 104 13.71 -22.29 15.42
C GLU A 104 15.04 -22.39 16.16
N ASP A 105 15.65 -21.25 16.49
CA ASP A 105 16.93 -21.19 17.21
C ASP A 105 16.80 -21.52 18.70
N GLN A 106 15.58 -21.68 19.21
CA GLN A 106 15.36 -22.02 20.61
C GLN A 106 15.64 -23.51 20.84
N SER A 107 16.35 -23.84 21.93
CA SER A 107 16.73 -25.22 22.26
C SER A 107 15.54 -26.19 22.33
N TRP A 108 14.36 -25.72 22.76
CA TRP A 108 13.13 -26.52 22.84
C TRP A 108 12.46 -26.75 21.47
N ALA A 109 12.83 -26.00 20.43
CA ALA A 109 12.27 -26.05 19.08
C ALA A 109 13.25 -26.64 18.04
N ALA A 110 14.45 -27.06 18.45
CA ALA A 110 15.45 -27.59 17.52
C ALA A 110 14.90 -28.78 16.71
N GLY A 111 15.00 -28.71 15.38
CA GLY A 111 14.53 -29.73 14.44
C GLY A 111 13.01 -29.78 14.23
N ILE A 112 12.28 -28.72 14.62
CA ILE A 112 10.82 -28.67 14.50
C ILE A 112 10.33 -28.74 13.04
N ASP A 113 11.13 -28.27 12.07
CA ASP A 113 10.87 -28.40 10.63
C ASP A 113 10.67 -29.87 10.21
N GLY A 114 11.62 -30.74 10.56
CA GLY A 114 11.55 -32.17 10.28
C GLY A 114 10.46 -32.88 11.09
N GLU A 115 10.14 -32.38 12.29
CA GLU A 115 9.00 -32.87 13.07
C GLU A 115 7.66 -32.53 12.41
N VAL A 116 7.49 -31.31 11.90
CA VAL A 116 6.27 -30.86 11.20
C VAL A 116 6.05 -31.69 9.94
N GLU A 117 7.06 -31.87 9.10
CA GLU A 117 6.95 -32.70 7.88
C GLU A 117 6.56 -34.15 8.21
N ARG A 118 7.21 -34.73 9.24
CA ARG A 118 6.89 -36.07 9.71
C ARG A 118 5.47 -36.17 10.24
N ALA A 119 5.03 -35.16 11.00
CA ALA A 119 3.72 -35.11 11.60
C ALA A 119 2.61 -35.08 10.54
N LEU A 120 2.78 -34.23 9.53
CA LEU A 120 1.85 -34.14 8.39
C LEU A 120 1.77 -35.46 7.63
N GLY A 121 2.91 -36.08 7.32
CA GLY A 121 2.94 -37.37 6.64
C GLY A 121 2.26 -38.50 7.44
N LYS A 122 2.50 -38.57 8.75
CA LYS A 122 1.88 -39.56 9.63
C LYS A 122 0.38 -39.34 9.79
N ALA A 123 -0.05 -38.11 10.04
CA ALA A 123 -1.46 -37.77 10.15
C ALA A 123 -2.22 -38.11 8.87
N LEU A 124 -1.65 -37.83 7.69
CA LEU A 124 -2.28 -38.11 6.41
C LEU A 124 -2.48 -39.62 6.21
N ILE A 125 -1.45 -40.43 6.46
CA ILE A 125 -1.53 -41.90 6.36
C ILE A 125 -2.62 -42.46 7.29
N ILE A 126 -2.75 -41.93 8.51
CA ILE A 126 -3.79 -42.38 9.45
C ILE A 126 -5.18 -41.93 8.96
N ALA A 127 -5.32 -40.68 8.54
CA ALA A 127 -6.58 -40.13 8.06
C ALA A 127 -7.12 -40.86 6.82
N GLU A 128 -6.25 -41.24 5.88
CA GLU A 128 -6.63 -41.99 4.68
C GLU A 128 -7.07 -43.43 4.98
N LYS A 129 -6.52 -44.06 6.03
CA LYS A 129 -6.86 -45.42 6.43
C LYS A 129 -8.16 -45.52 7.25
N HIS A 130 -8.61 -44.41 7.83
CA HIS A 130 -9.73 -44.39 8.76
C HIS A 130 -10.93 -43.60 8.22
N PRO A 131 -12.06 -44.25 7.90
CA PRO A 131 -13.24 -43.58 7.35
C PRO A 131 -13.78 -42.42 8.20
N SER A 132 -13.68 -42.52 9.53
CA SER A 132 -14.10 -41.45 10.45
C SER A 132 -13.25 -40.18 10.39
N LEU A 133 -12.08 -40.25 9.75
CA LEU A 133 -11.13 -39.15 9.58
C LEU A 133 -11.11 -38.61 8.14
N ALA A 134 -12.04 -39.03 7.27
CA ALA A 134 -12.09 -38.65 5.86
C ALA A 134 -12.18 -37.13 5.60
N SER A 135 -12.53 -36.33 6.62
CA SER A 135 -12.55 -34.86 6.53
C SER A 135 -11.17 -34.20 6.70
N TYR A 136 -10.17 -34.90 7.23
CA TYR A 136 -8.84 -34.34 7.54
C TYR A 136 -7.87 -34.25 6.35
N PRO A 137 -7.86 -35.14 5.34
CA PRO A 137 -6.90 -35.07 4.24
C PRO A 137 -6.87 -33.73 3.48
N PRO A 138 -8.00 -33.05 3.19
CA PRO A 138 -7.97 -31.72 2.61
C PRO A 138 -7.27 -30.70 3.51
N TYR A 139 -7.55 -30.73 4.82
CA TYR A 139 -6.93 -29.84 5.80
C TYR A 139 -5.41 -30.11 5.93
N LEU A 140 -5.00 -31.37 5.97
CA LEU A 140 -3.59 -31.78 6.01
C LEU A 140 -2.84 -31.39 4.74
N THR A 141 -3.50 -31.42 3.58
CA THR A 141 -2.94 -30.92 2.32
C THR A 141 -2.67 -29.41 2.39
N LEU A 142 -3.60 -28.64 2.97
CA LEU A 142 -3.42 -27.20 3.19
C LEU A 142 -2.24 -26.92 4.12
N LEU A 143 -2.16 -27.62 5.26
CA LEU A 143 -1.04 -27.48 6.18
C LEU A 143 0.30 -27.89 5.54
N SER A 144 0.29 -28.93 4.70
CA SER A 144 1.49 -29.37 3.96
C SER A 144 1.94 -28.34 2.93
N ALA A 145 1.00 -27.68 2.25
CA ALA A 145 1.31 -26.60 1.34
C ALA A 145 1.89 -25.37 2.06
N ARG A 146 1.36 -25.06 3.27
CA ARG A 146 1.89 -24.00 4.13
C ARG A 146 3.30 -24.32 4.65
N ALA A 147 3.54 -25.57 5.07
CA ALA A 147 4.84 -26.03 5.54
C ALA A 147 5.90 -26.06 4.42
N ALA A 148 5.50 -26.39 3.19
CA ALA A 148 6.38 -26.50 2.04
C ALA A 148 5.90 -25.62 0.86
N PRO A 149 6.10 -24.28 0.92
CA PRO A 149 5.65 -23.36 -0.13
C PRO A 149 6.17 -23.71 -1.54
N GLN A 150 7.37 -24.30 -1.63
CA GLN A 150 7.98 -24.76 -2.89
C GLN A 150 7.19 -25.90 -3.55
N ARG A 151 6.49 -26.73 -2.75
CA ARG A 151 5.66 -27.85 -3.19
C ARG A 151 4.17 -27.51 -3.22
N ALA A 152 3.78 -26.35 -2.67
CA ALA A 152 2.37 -25.91 -2.61
C ALA A 152 1.68 -26.01 -3.98
N ARG A 153 2.38 -25.72 -5.08
CA ARG A 153 1.82 -25.84 -6.42
C ARG A 153 1.36 -27.25 -6.79
N GLN A 154 2.10 -28.26 -6.36
CA GLN A 154 1.79 -29.67 -6.63
C GLN A 154 0.70 -30.16 -5.68
N LEU A 155 0.72 -29.70 -4.43
CA LEU A 155 -0.18 -30.13 -3.37
C LEU A 155 -1.58 -29.51 -3.49
N LEU A 156 -1.67 -28.22 -3.81
CA LEU A 156 -2.93 -27.46 -3.81
C LEU A 156 -3.69 -27.54 -5.13
N ARG A 157 -3.09 -28.08 -6.20
CA ARG A 157 -3.74 -28.12 -7.51
C ARG A 157 -5.04 -28.94 -7.40
N PRO A 158 -6.23 -28.31 -7.52
CA PRO A 158 -7.47 -29.02 -7.28
C PRO A 158 -7.67 -30.12 -8.34
N SER A 159 -7.97 -31.34 -7.91
CA SER A 159 -8.40 -32.42 -8.81
C SER A 159 -9.94 -32.52 -8.78
N PRO A 160 -10.61 -32.60 -9.95
CA PRO A 160 -12.07 -32.73 -10.04
C PRO A 160 -12.63 -33.96 -9.30
N THR A 161 -11.80 -34.99 -9.10
CA THR A 161 -12.19 -36.27 -8.52
C THR A 161 -12.03 -36.33 -6.99
N SER A 162 -11.42 -35.33 -6.34
CA SER A 162 -11.00 -35.41 -4.94
C SER A 162 -12.10 -35.12 -3.92
N PHE A 163 -13.25 -34.59 -4.34
CA PHE A 163 -14.36 -34.23 -3.46
C PHE A 163 -15.59 -35.02 -3.89
N GLY A 164 -15.79 -36.21 -3.32
CA GLY A 164 -16.84 -37.17 -3.72
C GLY A 164 -18.30 -36.73 -3.48
N SER A 165 -18.57 -35.45 -3.22
CA SER A 165 -19.92 -34.90 -3.03
C SER A 165 -20.35 -34.05 -4.22
N THR A 166 -21.63 -34.14 -4.59
CA THR A 166 -22.26 -33.29 -5.61
C THR A 166 -22.35 -31.81 -5.19
N LEU A 167 -22.28 -31.52 -3.89
CA LEU A 167 -22.32 -30.17 -3.33
C LEU A 167 -20.94 -29.74 -2.77
N PRO A 168 -20.47 -28.52 -3.06
CA PRO A 168 -19.23 -27.97 -2.50
C PRO A 168 -19.28 -27.82 -0.97
N THR A 169 -18.26 -28.35 -0.29
CA THR A 169 -18.09 -28.23 1.18
C THR A 169 -17.15 -27.07 1.55
N ALA A 170 -17.06 -26.71 2.84
CA ALA A 170 -16.06 -25.75 3.32
C ALA A 170 -14.62 -26.15 2.92
N ALA A 171 -14.28 -27.44 3.01
CA ALA A 171 -12.98 -27.98 2.63
C ALA A 171 -12.66 -27.77 1.13
N TYR A 172 -13.68 -27.89 0.27
CA TYR A 172 -13.58 -27.56 -1.15
C TYR A 172 -13.18 -26.09 -1.33
N TYR A 173 -13.90 -25.17 -0.68
CA TYR A 173 -13.61 -23.74 -0.79
C TYR A 173 -12.24 -23.35 -0.24
N TYR A 174 -11.82 -23.89 0.91
CA TYR A 174 -10.48 -23.63 1.43
C TYR A 174 -9.37 -24.06 0.46
N THR A 175 -9.53 -25.22 -0.18
CA THR A 175 -8.54 -25.72 -1.15
C THR A 175 -8.43 -24.78 -2.35
N HIS A 176 -9.57 -24.37 -2.93
CA HIS A 176 -9.58 -23.46 -4.06
C HIS A 176 -9.07 -22.05 -3.70
N LEU A 177 -9.45 -21.51 -2.54
CA LEU A 177 -8.97 -20.20 -2.07
C LEU A 177 -7.46 -20.22 -1.79
N ALA A 178 -6.94 -21.27 -1.16
CA ALA A 178 -5.50 -21.43 -0.93
C ALA A 178 -4.72 -21.57 -2.24
N TRP A 179 -5.28 -22.26 -3.23
CA TRP A 179 -4.68 -22.36 -4.56
C TRP A 179 -4.61 -20.99 -5.27
N VAL A 180 -5.70 -20.22 -5.20
CA VAL A 180 -5.77 -18.86 -5.75
C VAL A 180 -4.77 -17.93 -5.05
N ASP A 181 -4.68 -17.98 -3.72
CA ASP A 181 -3.71 -17.18 -2.96
C ASP A 181 -2.27 -17.56 -3.32
N HIS A 182 -1.95 -18.87 -3.41
CA HIS A 182 -0.63 -19.32 -3.83
C HIS A 182 -0.24 -18.81 -5.22
N LEU A 183 -1.15 -18.89 -6.19
CA LEU A 183 -0.91 -18.35 -7.53
C LEU A 183 -0.66 -16.83 -7.50
N LEU A 184 -1.44 -16.10 -6.71
CA LEU A 184 -1.27 -14.65 -6.56
C LEU A 184 0.08 -14.31 -5.93
N GLN A 185 0.45 -14.97 -4.84
CA GLN A 185 1.75 -14.77 -4.18
C GLN A 185 2.92 -15.07 -5.12
N ALA A 186 2.82 -16.15 -5.91
CA ALA A 186 3.86 -16.52 -6.88
C ALA A 186 4.04 -15.45 -7.98
N MET A 187 2.96 -14.75 -8.37
CA MET A 187 3.04 -13.64 -9.32
C MET A 187 3.60 -12.35 -8.71
N LEU A 188 3.27 -12.06 -7.45
CA LEU A 188 3.70 -10.83 -6.76
C LEU A 188 5.14 -10.89 -6.25
N TYR A 189 5.55 -12.07 -5.77
CA TYR A 189 6.88 -12.32 -5.23
C TYR A 189 7.49 -13.51 -5.97
N PRO A 190 7.87 -13.34 -7.25
CA PRO A 190 8.55 -14.39 -7.97
C PRO A 190 9.85 -14.68 -7.22
N THR A 191 9.92 -15.85 -6.60
CA THR A 191 11.10 -16.29 -5.86
C THR A 191 12.26 -16.33 -6.84
N THR A 192 13.09 -15.29 -6.87
CA THR A 192 14.37 -15.34 -7.55
C THR A 192 15.19 -16.35 -6.77
N GLN A 193 15.18 -17.60 -7.21
CA GLN A 193 16.07 -18.61 -6.68
C GLN A 193 17.51 -18.21 -7.04
N ALA A 194 18.09 -17.29 -6.27
CA ALA A 194 19.52 -17.25 -6.14
C ALA A 194 19.89 -18.52 -5.37
N LYS A 195 20.45 -19.51 -6.06
CA LYS A 195 21.22 -20.57 -5.37
C LYS A 195 22.19 -19.83 -4.44
N PRO A 196 22.17 -20.06 -3.12
CA PRO A 196 23.19 -19.51 -2.24
C PRO A 196 24.53 -20.06 -2.74
N THR A 197 25.30 -19.22 -3.41
CA THR A 197 26.70 -19.52 -3.67
C THR A 197 27.38 -19.45 -2.31
N PRO A 198 28.08 -20.51 -1.87
CA PRO A 198 28.76 -20.48 -0.59
C PRO A 198 29.75 -19.31 -0.60
N PHE A 199 29.57 -18.42 0.38
CA PHE A 199 30.46 -17.29 0.65
C PHE A 199 31.86 -17.86 0.89
N ASN A 200 32.77 -17.66 -0.07
CA ASN A 200 34.12 -18.18 -0.02
C ASN A 200 35.06 -17.02 0.37
N PRO A 201 35.53 -16.93 1.63
CA PRO A 201 36.19 -15.72 2.16
C PRO A 201 37.62 -15.47 1.62
N GLY A 202 38.09 -16.25 0.64
CA GLY A 202 39.49 -16.29 0.22
C GLY A 202 39.86 -15.56 -1.08
N LYS A 203 38.93 -14.86 -1.76
CA LYS A 203 39.22 -14.20 -3.04
C LYS A 203 38.67 -12.78 -3.11
N ASN A 204 39.28 -11.87 -2.35
CA ASN A 204 39.16 -10.43 -2.60
C ASN A 204 39.93 -10.07 -3.88
N LYS A 205 39.24 -10.14 -5.03
CA LYS A 205 39.46 -9.22 -6.13
C LYS A 205 38.14 -8.50 -6.34
N MET A 206 38.16 -7.17 -6.24
CA MET A 206 37.05 -6.29 -6.64
C MET A 206 36.76 -6.50 -8.13
N ALA A 207 35.97 -7.52 -8.44
CA ALA A 207 35.31 -7.64 -9.72
C ALA A 207 33.91 -7.06 -9.51
N MET A 208 33.69 -5.88 -10.10
CA MET A 208 32.36 -5.36 -10.37
C MET A 208 31.52 -6.50 -10.94
N SER A 209 30.54 -6.98 -10.17
CA SER A 209 29.59 -7.98 -10.62
C SER A 209 28.90 -7.42 -11.87
N THR A 210 29.18 -8.04 -13.01
CA THR A 210 28.47 -7.78 -14.25
C THR A 210 26.98 -8.03 -14.01
N PRO A 211 26.08 -7.14 -14.49
CA PRO A 211 24.66 -7.28 -14.29
C PRO A 211 24.19 -8.59 -14.93
N THR A 212 23.66 -9.49 -14.10
CA THR A 212 22.90 -10.66 -14.58
C THR A 212 21.88 -10.18 -15.59
N LYS A 213 21.96 -10.73 -16.82
CA LYS A 213 21.08 -10.41 -17.94
C LYS A 213 19.62 -10.34 -17.47
N SER A 214 19.11 -9.12 -17.32
CA SER A 214 17.69 -8.86 -17.09
C SER A 214 16.92 -9.59 -18.18
N LYS A 215 15.96 -10.44 -17.80
CA LYS A 215 14.97 -10.97 -18.75
C LYS A 215 14.39 -9.77 -19.52
N THR A 216 14.33 -9.87 -20.84
CA THR A 216 13.78 -8.80 -21.67
C THR A 216 12.30 -8.60 -21.34
N LEU A 217 11.83 -7.35 -21.35
CA LEU A 217 10.45 -6.96 -20.98
C LEU A 217 9.38 -7.87 -21.66
N ALA A 218 9.58 -8.16 -22.95
CA ALA A 218 8.70 -9.03 -23.73
C ALA A 218 8.56 -10.48 -23.22
N THR A 219 9.60 -11.03 -22.58
CA THR A 219 9.53 -12.38 -21.98
C THR A 219 8.76 -12.36 -20.66
N ARG A 220 8.87 -11.28 -19.88
CA ARG A 220 8.11 -11.05 -18.65
C ARG A 220 6.61 -10.87 -18.93
N ASP A 221 6.27 -10.17 -20.01
CA ASP A 221 4.87 -9.95 -20.40
C ASP A 221 4.16 -11.25 -20.80
N ARG A 222 4.85 -12.15 -21.52
CA ARG A 222 4.30 -13.47 -21.90
C ARG A 222 4.09 -14.39 -20.70
N GLU A 223 5.05 -14.43 -19.76
CA GLU A 223 4.91 -15.18 -18.51
C GLU A 223 3.74 -14.65 -17.69
N THR A 224 3.65 -13.32 -17.51
CA THR A 224 2.57 -12.66 -16.77
C THR A 224 1.19 -12.94 -17.37
N THR A 225 1.07 -12.92 -18.70
CA THR A 225 -0.20 -13.22 -19.39
C THR A 225 -0.66 -14.67 -19.14
N ARG A 226 0.28 -15.62 -19.21
CA ARG A 226 -0.01 -17.04 -18.95
C ARG A 226 -0.41 -17.27 -17.49
N ASP A 227 0.30 -16.66 -16.56
CA ASP A 227 0.03 -16.82 -15.13
C ASP A 227 -1.30 -16.16 -14.74
N LEU A 228 -1.64 -15.02 -15.33
CA LEU A 228 -2.95 -14.38 -15.17
C LEU A 228 -4.09 -15.25 -15.73
N ALA A 229 -3.89 -15.91 -16.87
CA ALA A 229 -4.86 -16.85 -17.42
C ALA A 229 -5.06 -18.07 -16.49
N ALA A 230 -3.98 -18.60 -15.92
CA ALA A 230 -4.04 -19.69 -14.94
C ALA A 230 -4.76 -19.26 -13.65
N PHE A 231 -4.49 -18.03 -13.18
CA PHE A 231 -5.18 -17.44 -12.03
C PHE A 231 -6.68 -17.28 -12.28
N ARG A 232 -7.10 -16.77 -13.45
CA ARG A 232 -8.52 -16.67 -13.82
C ARG A 232 -9.19 -18.04 -13.91
N ALA A 233 -8.51 -19.01 -14.51
CA ALA A 233 -9.01 -20.38 -14.55
C ALA A 233 -9.23 -20.95 -13.14
N ALA A 234 -8.37 -20.59 -12.17
CA ALA A 234 -8.52 -20.97 -10.77
C ALA A 234 -9.69 -20.25 -10.06
N LEU A 235 -10.04 -19.03 -10.46
CA LEU A 235 -11.19 -18.29 -9.93
C LEU A 235 -12.54 -18.79 -10.46
N ASN A 236 -12.60 -19.33 -11.68
CA ASN A 236 -13.86 -19.71 -12.32
C ASN A 236 -14.75 -20.65 -11.48
N PRO A 237 -14.25 -21.72 -10.84
CA PRO A 237 -15.07 -22.57 -9.98
C PRO A 237 -15.67 -21.82 -8.78
N LEU A 238 -14.96 -20.83 -8.25
CA LEU A 238 -15.43 -20.00 -7.13
C LEU A 238 -16.46 -18.95 -7.58
N LEU A 239 -16.31 -18.41 -8.79
CA LEU A 239 -17.28 -17.47 -9.38
C LEU A 239 -18.60 -18.14 -9.77
N SER A 240 -18.55 -19.42 -10.13
CA SER A 240 -19.72 -20.26 -10.44
C SER A 240 -20.23 -21.04 -9.23
N ALA A 241 -19.77 -20.69 -8.02
CA ALA A 241 -20.18 -21.36 -6.80
C ALA A 241 -21.69 -21.17 -6.54
N PRO A 242 -22.40 -22.19 -6.01
CA PRO A 242 -23.80 -22.04 -5.62
C PRO A 242 -24.00 -21.05 -4.47
N HIS A 243 -22.98 -20.86 -3.62
CA HIS A 243 -23.02 -19.95 -2.48
C HIS A 243 -22.64 -18.51 -2.90
N SER A 244 -23.61 -17.60 -2.86
CA SER A 244 -23.44 -16.19 -3.26
C SER A 244 -22.29 -15.48 -2.53
N ASN A 245 -22.12 -15.73 -1.23
CA ASN A 245 -21.05 -15.14 -0.42
C ASN A 245 -19.66 -15.50 -0.96
N ILE A 246 -19.46 -16.74 -1.43
CA ILE A 246 -18.18 -17.15 -2.05
C ILE A 246 -17.96 -16.38 -3.35
N THR A 247 -19.00 -16.23 -4.16
CA THR A 247 -18.93 -15.45 -5.40
C THR A 247 -18.55 -13.99 -5.13
N LEU A 248 -19.17 -13.35 -4.12
CA LEU A 248 -18.84 -11.98 -3.71
C LEU A 248 -17.40 -11.84 -3.23
N LEU A 249 -16.91 -12.74 -2.38
CA LEU A 249 -15.53 -12.77 -1.93
C LEU A 249 -14.56 -12.89 -3.12
N THR A 250 -14.89 -13.77 -4.06
CA THR A 250 -14.07 -14.04 -5.25
C THR A 250 -13.96 -12.82 -6.15
N ARG A 251 -15.01 -12.00 -6.25
CA ARG A 251 -14.95 -10.70 -6.96
C ARG A 251 -13.98 -9.72 -6.29
N VAL A 252 -13.91 -9.68 -4.96
CA VAL A 252 -12.92 -8.84 -4.26
C VAL A 252 -11.50 -9.34 -4.51
N ILE A 253 -11.29 -10.67 -4.51
CA ILE A 253 -9.99 -11.26 -4.83
C ILE A 253 -9.57 -10.94 -6.27
N GLU A 254 -10.49 -11.03 -7.23
CA GLU A 254 -10.29 -10.62 -8.63
C GLU A 254 -9.81 -9.16 -8.71
N LEU A 255 -10.49 -8.23 -8.04
CA LEU A 255 -10.09 -6.81 -8.01
C LEU A 255 -8.71 -6.59 -7.40
N ARG A 256 -8.42 -7.24 -6.27
CA ARG A 256 -7.12 -7.14 -5.60
C ARG A 256 -6.00 -7.63 -6.51
N ALA A 257 -6.21 -8.75 -7.20
CA ALA A 257 -5.24 -9.30 -8.12
C ALA A 257 -5.01 -8.38 -9.33
N LEU A 258 -6.06 -7.84 -9.94
CA LEU A 258 -5.93 -6.90 -11.06
C LEU A 258 -5.12 -5.66 -10.68
N ILE A 259 -5.35 -5.07 -9.49
CA ILE A 259 -4.56 -3.94 -8.99
C ILE A 259 -3.11 -4.33 -8.73
N ALA A 260 -2.90 -5.44 -8.01
CA ALA A 260 -1.55 -5.87 -7.64
C ALA A 260 -0.69 -6.25 -8.85
N LEU A 261 -1.32 -6.71 -9.94
CA LEU A 261 -0.68 -7.04 -11.22
C LEU A 261 -0.66 -5.88 -12.22
N GLY A 262 -1.12 -4.68 -11.83
CA GLY A 262 -1.15 -3.50 -12.69
C GLY A 262 -2.07 -3.61 -13.93
N GLN A 263 -3.08 -4.48 -13.90
CA GLN A 263 -4.03 -4.72 -14.99
C GLN A 263 -5.15 -3.66 -15.02
N TRP A 264 -4.75 -2.40 -15.20
CA TRP A 264 -5.63 -1.23 -15.07
C TRP A 264 -6.77 -1.15 -16.10
N THR A 265 -6.60 -1.78 -17.27
CA THR A 265 -7.57 -1.78 -18.37
C THR A 265 -8.80 -2.63 -18.09
N GLU A 266 -8.63 -3.74 -17.36
CA GLU A 266 -9.71 -4.68 -17.03
C GLU A 266 -10.44 -4.34 -15.72
N LEU A 267 -9.77 -3.56 -14.88
CA LEU A 267 -10.27 -3.15 -13.58
C LEU A 267 -11.62 -2.41 -13.58
N PRO A 268 -11.96 -1.51 -14.54
CA PRO A 268 -13.25 -0.82 -14.54
C PRO A 268 -14.43 -1.77 -14.67
N GLY A 269 -14.32 -2.75 -15.58
CA GLY A 269 -15.38 -3.76 -15.79
C GLY A 269 -15.51 -4.69 -14.60
N ALA A 270 -14.39 -5.10 -13.99
CA ALA A 270 -14.42 -5.89 -12.75
C ALA A 270 -15.03 -5.10 -11.58
N LEU A 271 -14.71 -3.81 -11.45
CA LEU A 271 -15.22 -2.94 -10.40
C LEU A 271 -16.73 -2.74 -10.54
N GLN A 272 -17.21 -2.48 -11.76
CA GLN A 272 -18.65 -2.36 -12.03
C GLN A 272 -19.42 -3.63 -11.67
N ARG A 273 -18.87 -4.82 -11.98
CA ARG A 273 -19.47 -6.10 -11.57
C ARG A 273 -19.51 -6.26 -10.06
N ALA A 274 -18.46 -5.88 -9.36
CA ALA A 274 -18.39 -5.94 -7.89
C ALA A 274 -19.38 -4.96 -7.24
N ASP A 275 -19.43 -3.71 -7.73
CA ASP A 275 -20.38 -2.71 -7.27
C ASP A 275 -21.83 -3.20 -7.44
N ALA A 276 -22.17 -3.71 -8.63
CA ALA A 276 -23.51 -4.24 -8.92
C ALA A 276 -23.85 -5.44 -8.02
N ALA A 277 -22.92 -6.39 -7.85
CA ALA A 277 -23.14 -7.58 -7.04
C ALA A 277 -23.33 -7.28 -5.55
N MET A 278 -22.71 -6.19 -5.05
CA MET A 278 -22.82 -5.77 -3.64
C MET A 278 -23.86 -4.67 -3.41
N GLY A 279 -24.57 -4.22 -4.44
CA GLY A 279 -25.53 -3.13 -4.34
C GLY A 279 -24.89 -1.79 -3.96
N ILE A 280 -23.64 -1.55 -4.37
CA ILE A 280 -22.96 -0.27 -4.15
C ILE A 280 -23.50 0.74 -5.16
N VAL A 281 -24.20 1.76 -4.66
CA VAL A 281 -24.73 2.87 -5.46
C VAL A 281 -23.99 4.14 -5.09
N ILE A 282 -23.46 4.86 -6.09
CA ILE A 282 -22.63 6.05 -5.90
C ILE A 282 -23.18 7.19 -6.79
N PRO A 283 -23.59 8.34 -6.23
CA PRO A 283 -23.68 8.64 -4.80
C PRO A 283 -24.72 7.75 -4.10
N ALA A 284 -24.54 7.52 -2.79
CA ALA A 284 -25.51 6.74 -2.02
C ALA A 284 -26.89 7.41 -2.10
N PRO A 285 -27.97 6.66 -2.35
CA PRO A 285 -29.31 7.23 -2.40
C PRO A 285 -29.67 7.84 -1.04
N GLU A 286 -30.44 8.93 -1.04
CA GLU A 286 -31.03 9.43 0.21
C GLU A 286 -31.90 8.31 0.81
N PRO A 287 -31.82 8.09 2.13
CA PRO A 287 -32.58 7.01 2.77
C PRO A 287 -34.08 7.30 2.60
N ALA A 288 -34.72 6.59 1.68
CA ALA A 288 -36.17 6.52 1.65
C ALA A 288 -36.64 5.83 2.94
N SER A 289 -37.65 6.41 3.60
CA SER A 289 -38.21 5.93 4.88
C SER A 289 -38.51 4.42 4.89
N ASP A 290 -38.85 3.86 3.73
CA ASP A 290 -39.41 2.51 3.62
C ASP A 290 -38.50 1.52 2.86
N ALA A 291 -37.30 1.92 2.43
CA ALA A 291 -36.38 1.01 1.73
C ALA A 291 -35.60 0.14 2.72
N GLU A 292 -35.50 -1.17 2.42
CA GLU A 292 -34.64 -2.06 3.22
C GLU A 292 -33.18 -1.59 3.15
N PRO A 293 -32.46 -1.55 4.29
CA PRO A 293 -31.08 -1.14 4.30
C PRO A 293 -30.23 -2.12 3.48
N PRO A 294 -29.20 -1.63 2.75
CA PRO A 294 -28.30 -2.50 2.01
C PRO A 294 -27.66 -3.56 2.92
N LEU A 295 -27.35 -4.75 2.39
CA LEU A 295 -26.78 -5.86 3.17
C LEU A 295 -25.48 -5.49 3.90
N TYR A 296 -24.67 -4.60 3.33
CA TYR A 296 -23.44 -4.11 3.96
C TYR A 296 -23.69 -3.18 5.17
N MET A 297 -24.93 -2.78 5.42
CA MET A 297 -25.38 -2.06 6.62
C MET A 297 -25.97 -2.99 7.68
N THR A 298 -26.05 -4.30 7.43
CA THR A 298 -26.62 -5.29 8.35
C THR A 298 -25.72 -6.49 8.59
N SER A 299 -24.83 -6.82 7.66
CA SER A 299 -23.92 -7.98 7.71
C SER A 299 -22.44 -7.55 7.77
N PRO A 300 -21.68 -7.99 8.79
CA PRO A 300 -20.24 -7.67 8.90
C PRO A 300 -19.40 -8.19 7.74
N PHE A 301 -19.77 -9.36 7.19
CA PHE A 301 -19.14 -9.94 6.00
C PHE A 301 -19.29 -8.99 4.80
N HIS A 302 -20.53 -8.59 4.48
CA HIS A 302 -20.81 -7.69 3.37
C HIS A 302 -20.16 -6.32 3.57
N ALA A 303 -20.23 -5.76 4.79
CA ALA A 303 -19.58 -4.50 5.12
C ALA A 303 -18.07 -4.55 4.84
N THR A 304 -17.41 -5.63 5.25
CA THR A 304 -15.97 -5.80 5.02
C THR A 304 -15.63 -5.87 3.53
N LEU A 305 -16.40 -6.64 2.76
CA LEU A 305 -16.17 -6.74 1.31
C LEU A 305 -16.37 -5.38 0.63
N VAL A 306 -17.44 -4.66 0.96
CA VAL A 306 -17.71 -3.33 0.42
C VAL A 306 -16.60 -2.35 0.77
N ILE A 307 -16.08 -2.36 2.00
CA ILE A 307 -14.92 -1.52 2.38
C ILE A 307 -13.72 -1.80 1.48
N HIS A 308 -13.41 -3.07 1.19
CA HIS A 308 -12.32 -3.40 0.26
C HIS A 308 -12.63 -2.94 -1.17
N VAL A 309 -13.85 -3.14 -1.67
CA VAL A 309 -14.24 -2.66 -3.01
C VAL A 309 -14.14 -1.14 -3.12
N LEU A 310 -14.56 -0.40 -2.10
CA LEU A 310 -14.46 1.05 -2.06
C LEU A 310 -13.01 1.52 -2.05
N VAL A 311 -12.15 0.91 -1.22
CA VAL A 311 -10.72 1.20 -1.17
C VAL A 311 -10.07 0.96 -2.54
N LEU A 312 -10.31 -0.20 -3.15
CA LEU A 312 -9.75 -0.56 -4.46
C LEU A 312 -10.29 0.35 -5.57
N GLY A 313 -11.58 0.71 -5.52
CA GLY A 313 -12.20 1.65 -6.44
C GLY A 313 -11.64 3.07 -6.31
N VAL A 314 -11.37 3.54 -5.09
CA VAL A 314 -10.70 4.83 -4.85
C VAL A 314 -9.28 4.82 -5.41
N ILE A 315 -8.52 3.74 -5.21
CA ILE A 315 -7.17 3.59 -5.79
C ILE A 315 -7.23 3.65 -7.31
N TRP A 316 -8.12 2.87 -7.93
CA TRP A 316 -8.27 2.87 -9.38
C TRP A 316 -8.68 4.23 -9.92
N LEU A 317 -9.73 4.86 -9.37
CA LEU A 317 -10.20 6.17 -9.84
C LEU A 317 -9.12 7.24 -9.68
N THR A 318 -8.33 7.17 -8.60
CA THR A 318 -7.19 8.08 -8.38
C THR A 318 -6.05 7.83 -9.38
N TYR A 319 -5.90 6.60 -9.86
CA TYR A 319 -4.92 6.23 -10.89
C TYR A 319 -5.40 6.59 -12.31
N SER A 320 -6.57 6.10 -12.71
CA SER A 320 -7.10 6.16 -14.08
C SER A 320 -7.56 7.57 -14.44
N MET A 321 -8.21 8.26 -13.49
CA MET A 321 -8.75 9.61 -13.65
C MET A 321 -9.48 9.80 -14.98
N THR A 322 -10.24 8.80 -15.42
CA THR A 322 -11.02 8.91 -16.67
C THR A 322 -12.06 10.02 -16.51
N PRO A 323 -12.15 10.96 -17.47
CA PRO A 323 -13.20 11.98 -17.47
C PRO A 323 -14.55 11.27 -17.50
N THR A 324 -15.31 11.35 -16.41
CA THR A 324 -16.72 10.99 -16.46
C THR A 324 -17.38 11.99 -17.39
N GLN A 325 -18.00 11.51 -18.48
CA GLN A 325 -18.62 12.36 -19.51
C GLN A 325 -19.72 13.30 -18.99
N ASN A 326 -20.09 13.23 -17.71
CA ASN A 326 -21.12 14.03 -17.06
C ASN A 326 -20.57 15.07 -16.06
N SER A 327 -19.33 15.57 -16.26
CA SER A 327 -18.70 16.57 -15.36
C SER A 327 -19.36 17.96 -15.34
N ASN A 328 -20.48 18.16 -16.04
CA ASN A 328 -21.28 19.38 -15.96
C ASN A 328 -22.15 19.44 -14.69
N GLU A 329 -22.37 18.31 -14.00
CA GLU A 329 -23.06 18.30 -12.70
C GLU A 329 -22.04 18.46 -11.57
N GLY A 330 -21.62 19.71 -11.38
CA GLY A 330 -20.77 20.10 -10.27
C GLY A 330 -21.40 19.77 -8.93
N LYS A 331 -20.79 18.85 -8.17
CA LYS A 331 -20.52 18.98 -6.73
C LYS A 331 -19.76 17.78 -6.12
N ASN A 332 -19.84 16.57 -6.68
CA ASN A 332 -19.17 15.40 -6.08
C ASN A 332 -18.39 14.57 -7.11
N SER A 333 -17.05 14.64 -7.07
CA SER A 333 -16.18 13.70 -7.80
C SER A 333 -16.53 12.24 -7.40
N PRO A 334 -16.47 11.26 -8.33
CA PRO A 334 -16.73 9.86 -8.03
C PRO A 334 -15.82 9.32 -6.92
N VAL A 335 -14.59 9.85 -6.82
CA VAL A 335 -13.66 9.55 -5.72
C VAL A 335 -14.20 10.07 -4.39
N SER A 336 -14.71 11.31 -4.36
CA SER A 336 -15.27 11.92 -3.15
C SER A 336 -16.53 11.19 -2.67
N ALA A 337 -17.38 10.76 -3.60
CA ALA A 337 -18.58 10.00 -3.27
C ALA A 337 -18.24 8.61 -2.68
N ARG A 338 -17.27 7.89 -3.27
CA ARG A 338 -16.77 6.62 -2.70
C ARG A 338 -16.11 6.80 -1.34
N LEU A 339 -15.27 7.83 -1.18
CA LEU A 339 -14.64 8.15 0.10
C LEU A 339 -15.69 8.46 1.18
N SER A 340 -16.76 9.17 0.82
CA SER A 340 -17.84 9.47 1.76
C SER A 340 -18.52 8.20 2.27
N LEU A 341 -18.87 7.28 1.37
CA LEU A 341 -19.43 5.98 1.75
C LEU A 341 -18.45 5.13 2.56
N LEU A 342 -17.16 5.17 2.21
CA LEU A 342 -16.11 4.48 2.96
C LEU A 342 -16.01 5.01 4.40
N TYR A 343 -16.01 6.33 4.60
CA TYR A 343 -15.98 6.91 5.95
C TYR A 343 -17.23 6.49 6.74
N THR A 344 -18.42 6.59 6.15
CA THR A 344 -19.65 6.12 6.79
C THR A 344 -19.53 4.68 7.27
N LEU A 345 -18.97 3.78 6.45
CA LEU A 345 -18.77 2.37 6.81
C LEU A 345 -17.67 2.14 7.85
N LEU A 346 -16.61 2.95 7.85
CA LEU A 346 -15.58 2.89 8.88
C LEU A 346 -16.08 3.45 10.22
N ASP A 347 -17.00 4.42 10.18
CA ASP A 347 -17.61 5.09 11.33
C ASP A 347 -18.79 4.30 11.93
N THR A 348 -19.49 3.46 11.15
CA THR A 348 -20.57 2.58 11.66
C THR A 348 -20.08 1.54 12.68
N GLY A 349 -18.77 1.47 12.91
CA GLY A 349 -18.20 0.67 13.99
C GLY A 349 -18.06 -0.81 13.66
N VAL A 350 -18.19 -1.19 12.37
CA VAL A 350 -17.92 -2.57 11.88
C VAL A 350 -16.62 -3.11 12.47
N TYR A 351 -15.61 -2.26 12.65
CA TYR A 351 -14.29 -2.66 13.15
C TYR A 351 -13.92 -2.12 14.53
N ASN A 352 -14.68 -1.18 15.08
CA ASN A 352 -14.28 -0.46 16.30
C ASN A 352 -14.76 -1.14 17.60
N GLY A 353 -15.49 -2.25 17.53
CA GLY A 353 -15.98 -2.99 18.72
C GLY A 353 -16.99 -2.23 19.59
N LYS A 354 -17.10 -0.91 19.43
CA LYS A 354 -18.05 -0.03 20.09
C LYS A 354 -19.35 -0.04 19.30
N ARG A 355 -20.37 -0.73 19.82
CA ARG A 355 -21.75 -0.52 19.36
C ARG A 355 -22.08 0.96 19.52
N HIS A 356 -22.33 1.68 18.42
CA HIS A 356 -23.00 2.96 18.52
C HIS A 356 -24.47 2.71 18.83
N ALA A 357 -25.05 3.49 19.74
CA ALA A 357 -26.46 3.40 20.06
C ALA A 357 -27.27 3.66 18.77
N GLY A 358 -27.94 2.64 18.25
CA GLY A 358 -28.74 2.71 17.02
C GLY A 358 -28.23 1.91 15.82
N THR A 359 -26.99 1.38 15.82
CA THR A 359 -26.50 0.52 14.72
C THR A 359 -26.86 -0.94 14.95
N LYS A 360 -27.52 -1.57 13.97
CA LYS A 360 -27.90 -3.00 13.98
C LYS A 360 -26.74 -3.94 13.63
N ILE A 361 -25.61 -3.41 13.15
CA ILE A 361 -24.45 -4.22 12.75
C ILE A 361 -23.76 -4.78 14.01
N MET A 362 -23.58 -6.09 14.10
CA MET A 362 -22.70 -6.67 15.11
C MET A 362 -21.26 -6.26 14.79
N PRO A 363 -20.52 -5.66 15.74
CA PRO A 363 -19.13 -5.33 15.48
C PRO A 363 -18.36 -6.59 15.12
N LEU A 364 -17.54 -6.53 14.07
CA LEU A 364 -16.55 -7.56 13.79
C LEU A 364 -15.64 -7.64 15.01
N GLU A 365 -15.33 -8.87 15.44
CA GLU A 365 -14.31 -9.05 16.46
C GLU A 365 -13.01 -8.40 15.97
N SER A 366 -12.32 -7.71 16.88
CA SER A 366 -11.12 -6.90 16.60
C SER A 366 -9.93 -7.68 16.01
N GLU A 367 -10.11 -8.96 15.71
CA GLU A 367 -9.10 -9.93 15.28
C GLU A 367 -8.98 -10.04 13.75
N GLY A 368 -9.93 -9.47 12.99
CA GLY A 368 -9.90 -9.47 11.52
C GLY A 368 -10.28 -10.82 10.87
N ILE A 369 -10.98 -11.69 11.59
CA ILE A 369 -11.60 -12.90 11.04
C ILE A 369 -13.01 -12.55 10.56
N ILE A 370 -13.41 -13.12 9.42
CA ILE A 370 -14.77 -13.02 8.92
C ILE A 370 -15.31 -14.43 8.68
N GLU A 371 -16.53 -14.64 9.14
CA GLU A 371 -17.31 -15.83 8.85
C GLU A 371 -18.05 -15.67 7.51
N VAL A 372 -17.84 -16.61 6.60
CA VAL A 372 -18.52 -16.72 5.33
C VAL A 372 -19.55 -17.83 5.46
N GLN A 373 -20.80 -17.43 5.71
CA GLN A 373 -21.91 -18.36 5.82
C GLN A 373 -22.14 -19.03 4.46
N LEU A 374 -22.17 -20.37 4.47
CA LEU A 374 -22.65 -21.19 3.35
C LEU A 374 -24.15 -21.42 3.56
N ASP A 375 -24.62 -22.66 3.53
CA ASP A 375 -25.98 -23.03 3.93
C ASP A 375 -26.11 -23.14 5.47
N PRO A 376 -27.33 -23.03 6.04
CA PRO A 376 -27.56 -23.20 7.49
C PRO A 376 -27.13 -24.57 8.04
N SER A 377 -27.10 -25.60 7.19
CA SER A 377 -26.68 -26.96 7.53
C SER A 377 -25.18 -27.22 7.32
N SER A 378 -24.47 -26.28 6.70
CA SER A 378 -23.06 -26.43 6.34
C SER A 378 -22.15 -25.68 7.32
N LEU A 379 -20.94 -26.21 7.52
CA LEU A 379 -19.91 -25.49 8.28
C LEU A 379 -19.50 -24.21 7.52
N PRO A 380 -19.37 -23.08 8.21
CA PRO A 380 -18.93 -21.84 7.60
C PRO A 380 -17.47 -21.90 7.15
N VAL A 381 -17.10 -21.02 6.22
CA VAL A 381 -15.71 -20.78 5.84
C VAL A 381 -15.22 -19.55 6.60
N TYR A 382 -14.09 -19.66 7.31
CA TYR A 382 -13.47 -18.54 8.00
C TYR A 382 -12.35 -17.98 7.15
N ILE A 383 -12.39 -16.68 6.89
CA ILE A 383 -11.34 -15.98 6.16
C ILE A 383 -10.67 -14.95 7.04
N ARG A 384 -9.37 -14.80 6.85
CA ARG A 384 -8.62 -13.71 7.45
C ARG A 384 -8.64 -12.51 6.52
N SER A 385 -9.21 -11.42 7.00
CA SER A 385 -9.27 -10.14 6.28
C SER A 385 -8.09 -9.24 6.67
N THR A 386 -7.97 -8.12 5.98
CA THR A 386 -7.05 -7.05 6.39
C THR A 386 -7.42 -6.61 7.81
N HIS A 387 -6.43 -6.59 8.70
CA HIS A 387 -6.66 -6.26 10.10
C HIS A 387 -7.27 -4.85 10.24
N PRO A 388 -8.29 -4.64 11.09
CA PRO A 388 -8.92 -3.35 11.35
C PRO A 388 -7.95 -2.16 11.46
N ARG A 389 -6.91 -2.33 12.29
CA ARG A 389 -5.84 -1.33 12.52
C ARG A 389 -5.20 -0.87 11.21
N VAL A 390 -4.92 -1.80 10.31
CA VAL A 390 -4.30 -1.53 9.01
C VAL A 390 -5.27 -0.78 8.11
N LEU A 391 -6.55 -1.20 8.06
CA LEU A 391 -7.58 -0.54 7.26
C LEU A 391 -7.82 0.91 7.68
N TYR A 392 -7.86 1.20 8.99
CA TYR A 392 -8.03 2.59 9.47
C TYR A 392 -6.86 3.47 9.07
N ALA A 393 -5.62 3.04 9.32
CA ALA A 393 -4.44 3.79 8.91
C ALA A 393 -4.39 3.96 7.38
N PHE A 394 -4.66 2.89 6.63
CA PHE A 394 -4.69 2.93 5.18
C PHE A 394 -5.77 3.86 4.64
N GLY A 395 -6.93 3.94 5.31
CA GLY A 395 -8.01 4.87 5.01
C GLY A 395 -7.54 6.33 4.97
N TYR A 396 -6.72 6.77 5.94
CA TYR A 396 -6.14 8.11 5.92
C TYR A 396 -5.17 8.32 4.76
N LEU A 397 -4.33 7.33 4.46
CA LEU A 397 -3.36 7.41 3.36
C LEU A 397 -4.06 7.54 2.00
N ILE A 398 -5.02 6.67 1.69
CA ILE A 398 -5.75 6.74 0.43
C ILE A 398 -6.54 8.05 0.31
N SER A 399 -7.07 8.55 1.43
CA SER A 399 -7.83 9.81 1.49
C SER A 399 -6.93 11.02 1.21
N ALA A 400 -5.68 10.97 1.66
CA ALA A 400 -4.69 11.98 1.33
C ALA A 400 -4.31 11.90 -0.16
N VAL A 401 -3.94 10.73 -0.67
CA VAL A 401 -3.48 10.54 -2.06
C VAL A 401 -4.58 10.88 -3.08
N ALA A 402 -5.83 10.58 -2.76
CA ALA A 402 -7.01 10.93 -3.57
C ALA A 402 -7.23 12.45 -3.71
N ARG A 403 -6.70 13.27 -2.79
CA ARG A 403 -6.90 14.73 -2.78
C ARG A 403 -5.65 15.44 -3.27
N ARG A 404 -5.61 15.78 -4.55
CA ARG A 404 -4.42 16.42 -5.16
C ARG A 404 -4.30 17.93 -4.90
N ASP A 405 -5.37 18.58 -4.44
CA ASP A 405 -5.34 20.02 -4.17
C ASP A 405 -4.49 20.35 -2.92
N LEU A 406 -3.51 21.23 -3.13
CA LEU A 406 -2.54 21.68 -2.13
C LEU A 406 -2.74 23.14 -1.74
N LEU A 407 -3.73 23.81 -2.31
CA LEU A 407 -3.94 25.24 -2.09
C LEU A 407 -4.49 25.54 -0.69
N GLY A 408 -4.18 26.75 -0.24
CA GLY A 408 -4.72 27.32 0.99
C GLY A 408 -3.89 26.95 2.22
N ARG A 409 -4.43 27.35 3.37
CA ARG A 409 -3.71 27.31 4.65
C ARG A 409 -3.69 25.92 5.28
N LYS A 410 -4.78 25.16 5.11
CA LYS A 410 -4.96 23.82 5.65
C LYS A 410 -5.40 22.88 4.52
N PRO A 411 -4.50 22.54 3.59
CA PRO A 411 -4.86 21.64 2.51
C PRO A 411 -5.29 20.29 3.09
N LYS A 412 -6.39 19.75 2.57
CA LYS A 412 -6.98 18.50 3.10
C LYS A 412 -5.98 17.36 3.05
N ARG A 413 -5.17 17.23 1.98
CA ARG A 413 -4.11 16.22 1.86
C ARG A 413 -3.15 16.24 3.06
N LYS A 414 -2.60 17.40 3.40
CA LYS A 414 -1.70 17.55 4.58
C LYS A 414 -2.42 17.19 5.88
N THR A 415 -3.68 17.61 6.02
CA THR A 415 -4.49 17.33 7.22
C THR A 415 -4.71 15.83 7.40
N PHE A 416 -5.12 15.10 6.35
CA PHE A 416 -5.30 13.65 6.42
C PHE A 416 -4.00 12.91 6.72
N LEU A 417 -2.86 13.36 6.19
CA LEU A 417 -1.55 12.77 6.50
C LEU A 417 -1.18 12.95 7.97
N LEU A 418 -1.31 14.17 8.51
CA LEU A 418 -0.99 14.45 9.91
C LEU A 418 -1.90 13.67 10.87
N GLU A 419 -3.21 13.65 10.61
CA GLU A 419 -4.15 12.86 11.41
C GLU A 419 -3.86 11.36 11.30
N GLY A 420 -3.55 10.87 10.10
CA GLY A 420 -3.17 9.47 9.86
C GLY A 420 -1.90 9.06 10.60
N LEU A 421 -0.88 9.92 10.63
CA LEU A 421 0.33 9.69 11.44
C LEU A 421 0.01 9.61 12.93
N GLY A 422 -0.86 10.50 13.42
CA GLY A 422 -1.35 10.45 14.80
C GLY A 422 -2.14 9.17 15.09
N VAL A 423 -2.91 8.64 14.14
CA VAL A 423 -3.58 7.34 14.25
C VAL A 423 -2.55 6.22 14.35
N CYS A 424 -1.55 6.18 13.48
CA CYS A 424 -0.49 5.19 13.53
C CYS A 424 0.22 5.16 14.89
N GLU A 425 0.48 6.32 15.48
CA GLU A 425 1.13 6.44 16.81
C GLU A 425 0.21 5.99 17.95
N ARG A 426 -1.06 6.37 17.93
CA ARG A 426 -2.05 5.91 18.92
C ARG A 426 -2.26 4.40 18.85
N GLU A 427 -2.29 3.83 17.65
CA GLU A 427 -2.47 2.40 17.43
C GLU A 427 -1.22 1.58 17.77
N ALA A 428 -0.02 2.14 17.60
CA ALA A 428 1.23 1.49 18.00
C ALA A 428 1.28 1.21 19.51
N GLY A 429 0.68 2.07 20.33
CA GLY A 429 0.58 1.87 21.78
C GLY A 429 -0.52 0.91 22.24
N ARG A 430 -1.39 0.43 21.34
CA ARG A 430 -2.51 -0.45 21.70
C ARG A 430 -2.14 -1.92 21.53
N GLU A 431 -2.58 -2.76 22.47
CA GLU A 431 -2.47 -4.22 22.34
C GLU A 431 -3.13 -4.68 21.02
N LEU A 432 -2.37 -5.40 20.21
CA LEU A 432 -2.87 -6.00 18.99
C LEU A 432 -3.70 -7.25 19.37
N ARG A 433 -4.95 -7.30 18.92
CA ARG A 433 -5.81 -8.44 19.18
C ARG A 433 -5.75 -9.37 17.99
N LEU A 434 -5.30 -10.59 18.24
CA LEU A 434 -5.27 -11.66 17.26
C LEU A 434 -5.85 -12.93 17.88
N PRO A 435 -6.34 -13.85 17.03
CA PRO A 435 -6.85 -15.13 17.50
C PRO A 435 -5.80 -15.92 18.26
N ARG A 436 -6.22 -16.80 19.18
CA ARG A 436 -5.30 -17.61 20.00
C ARG A 436 -4.45 -18.58 19.19
N TRP A 437 -4.91 -18.94 17.99
CA TRP A 437 -4.21 -19.80 17.05
C TRP A 437 -3.28 -19.03 16.10
N ALA A 438 -3.21 -17.70 16.22
CA ALA A 438 -2.33 -16.90 15.40
C ALA A 438 -0.86 -17.06 15.83
N SER A 439 0.05 -16.96 14.87
CA SER A 439 1.49 -17.03 15.11
C SER A 439 2.10 -15.67 15.41
N ALA A 440 3.27 -15.66 16.06
CA ALA A 440 4.04 -14.42 16.25
C ALA A 440 4.49 -13.81 14.90
N GLY A 441 4.59 -14.62 13.84
CA GLY A 441 4.80 -14.13 12.47
C GLY A 441 3.67 -13.22 12.00
N GLU A 442 2.42 -13.56 12.34
CA GLU A 442 1.25 -12.77 11.98
C GLU A 442 1.18 -11.42 12.71
N VAL A 443 1.68 -11.34 13.96
CA VAL A 443 1.87 -10.06 14.68
C VAL A 443 2.84 -9.17 13.91
N ARG A 444 4.03 -9.72 13.61
CA ARG A 444 5.08 -8.99 12.87
C ARG A 444 4.58 -8.52 11.51
N ALA A 445 3.77 -9.31 10.80
CA ALA A 445 3.19 -8.93 9.52
C ALA A 445 2.27 -7.71 9.63
N VAL A 446 1.39 -7.67 10.64
CA VAL A 446 0.50 -6.51 10.88
C VAL A 446 1.32 -5.28 11.30
N GLU A 447 2.30 -5.44 12.17
CA GLU A 447 3.19 -4.36 12.61
C GLU A 447 4.01 -3.79 11.45
N LEU A 448 4.55 -4.66 10.59
CA LEU A 448 5.31 -4.25 9.40
C LEU A 448 4.43 -3.51 8.39
N GLN A 449 3.18 -3.95 8.20
CA GLN A 449 2.21 -3.23 7.36
C GLN A 449 1.91 -1.84 7.92
N MET A 450 1.71 -1.72 9.24
CA MET A 450 1.52 -0.42 9.90
C MET A 450 2.75 0.47 9.77
N ALA A 451 3.94 -0.08 9.97
CA ALA A 451 5.20 0.64 9.79
C ALA A 451 5.36 1.13 8.35
N LYS A 452 4.99 0.31 7.35
CA LYS A 452 5.01 0.69 5.94
C LYS A 452 4.02 1.81 5.63
N ILE A 453 2.77 1.71 6.10
CA ILE A 453 1.77 2.77 5.90
C ILE A 453 2.23 4.09 6.54
N LYS A 454 2.80 4.04 7.75
CA LYS A 454 3.38 5.23 8.39
C LYS A 454 4.49 5.83 7.52
N ALA A 455 5.40 5.01 7.01
CA ALA A 455 6.47 5.47 6.13
C ALA A 455 5.94 6.10 4.82
N ASP A 456 4.92 5.48 4.20
CA ASP A 456 4.28 6.01 3.00
C ASP A 456 3.60 7.36 3.27
N MET A 457 2.95 7.54 4.41
CA MET A 457 2.40 8.84 4.83
C MET A 457 3.49 9.90 5.03
N MET A 458 4.64 9.53 5.58
CA MET A 458 5.76 10.47 5.77
C MET A 458 6.38 10.88 4.43
N CYS A 459 6.54 9.94 3.49
CA CYS A 459 6.95 10.23 2.11
C CYS A 459 5.97 11.20 1.43
N GLU A 460 4.67 10.93 1.54
CA GLU A 460 3.62 11.79 1.00
C GLU A 460 3.64 13.19 1.63
N LEU A 461 3.85 13.27 2.94
CA LEU A 461 3.93 14.54 3.67
C LEU A 461 5.15 15.35 3.24
N ALA A 462 6.32 14.71 3.07
CA ALA A 462 7.51 15.35 2.53
C ALA A 462 7.24 15.90 1.12
N GLY A 463 6.60 15.11 0.25
CA GLY A 463 6.20 15.56 -1.09
C GLY A 463 5.26 16.78 -1.07
N VAL A 464 4.26 16.77 -0.18
CA VAL A 464 3.36 17.91 0.03
C VAL A 464 4.12 19.16 0.49
N CYS A 465 5.04 19.02 1.43
CA CYS A 465 5.86 20.14 1.91
C CYS A 465 6.74 20.71 0.78
N ILE A 466 7.36 19.86 -0.06
CA ILE A 466 8.14 20.30 -1.23
C ILE A 466 7.27 21.11 -2.20
N MET A 467 6.11 20.56 -2.61
CA MET A 467 5.20 21.24 -3.55
C MET A 467 4.63 22.56 -3.00
N ARG A 468 4.59 22.71 -1.68
CA ARG A 468 4.15 23.93 -0.99
C ARG A 468 5.29 24.88 -0.65
N SER A 469 6.53 24.57 -1.03
CA SER A 469 7.74 25.34 -0.69
C SER A 469 8.02 25.42 0.83
N GLU A 470 7.56 24.44 1.59
CA GLU A 470 7.81 24.25 3.03
C GLU A 470 9.08 23.39 3.20
N PHE A 471 10.22 23.87 2.70
CA PHE A 471 11.42 23.03 2.51
C PHE A 471 12.07 22.52 3.80
N ALA A 472 12.03 23.31 4.88
CA ALA A 472 12.55 22.87 6.19
C ALA A 472 11.75 21.68 6.74
N ASP A 473 10.42 21.76 6.66
CA ASP A 473 9.52 20.65 7.04
C ASP A 473 9.79 19.43 6.15
N ALA A 474 9.96 19.63 4.84
CA ALA A 474 10.27 18.53 3.92
C ALA A 474 11.57 17.80 4.28
N GLU A 475 12.65 18.54 4.57
CA GLU A 475 13.94 17.99 4.96
C GLU A 475 13.83 17.23 6.30
N GLN A 476 13.14 17.80 7.29
CA GLN A 476 12.86 17.11 8.55
C GLN A 476 12.12 15.79 8.30
N LYS A 477 11.06 15.79 7.49
CA LYS A 477 10.27 14.59 7.21
C LYS A 477 11.05 13.54 6.42
N LEU A 478 11.96 13.95 5.54
CA LEU A 478 12.88 13.04 4.86
C LEU A 478 13.83 12.34 5.86
N ASN A 479 14.38 13.08 6.82
CA ASN A 479 15.23 12.50 7.86
C ASN A 479 14.45 11.53 8.75
N GLU A 480 13.24 11.90 9.17
CA GLU A 480 12.37 11.04 9.96
C GLU A 480 12.00 9.74 9.21
N VAL A 481 11.66 9.82 7.91
CA VAL A 481 11.28 8.62 7.15
C VAL A 481 12.46 7.70 6.91
N ILE A 482 13.67 8.23 6.71
CA ILE A 482 14.89 7.43 6.61
C ILE A 482 15.15 6.67 7.92
N ALA A 483 15.06 7.35 9.07
CA ALA A 483 15.25 6.73 10.37
C ALA A 483 14.21 5.62 10.63
N HIS A 484 12.93 5.92 10.37
CA HIS A 484 11.83 4.96 10.52
C HIS A 484 11.97 3.76 9.57
N ALA A 485 12.30 3.99 8.30
CA ALA A 485 12.48 2.93 7.31
C ALA A 485 13.67 2.02 7.62
N ARG A 486 14.78 2.58 8.13
CA ARG A 486 15.94 1.77 8.57
C ARG A 486 15.59 0.92 9.79
N THR A 487 14.90 1.51 10.77
CA THR A 487 14.50 0.82 12.01
C THR A 487 13.65 -0.43 11.73
N HIS A 488 12.79 -0.39 10.71
CA HIS A 488 11.87 -1.48 10.37
C HIS A 488 12.33 -2.31 9.16
N GLY A 489 13.55 -2.12 8.65
CA GLY A 489 14.04 -2.85 7.46
C GLY A 489 13.28 -2.54 6.16
N LEU A 490 12.60 -1.40 6.08
CA LEU A 490 11.82 -0.95 4.92
C LEU A 490 12.62 -0.08 3.93
N PHE A 491 13.85 0.31 4.29
CA PHE A 491 14.63 1.20 3.44
C PHE A 491 15.02 0.52 2.13
N ALA A 492 15.75 -0.61 2.22
CA ALA A 492 16.16 -1.38 1.05
C ALA A 492 14.96 -2.10 0.42
N GLY A 493 14.88 -2.12 -0.91
CA GLY A 493 13.85 -2.85 -1.67
C GLY A 493 12.43 -2.28 -1.61
N ALA A 494 12.06 -1.46 -0.62
CA ALA A 494 10.70 -0.93 -0.49
C ALA A 494 10.59 0.60 -0.60
N LEU A 495 11.51 1.39 -0.05
CA LEU A 495 11.35 2.86 0.00
C LEU A 495 12.54 3.67 -0.55
N ALA A 496 13.71 3.06 -0.75
CA ALA A 496 14.92 3.78 -1.17
C ALA A 496 14.72 4.61 -2.46
N HIS A 497 14.11 4.02 -3.50
CA HIS A 497 13.81 4.71 -4.77
C HIS A 497 12.94 5.96 -4.56
N ARG A 498 11.85 5.84 -3.78
CA ARG A 498 10.91 6.93 -3.50
C ARG A 498 11.51 8.03 -2.64
N ILE A 499 12.26 7.66 -1.59
CA ILE A 499 12.96 8.63 -0.73
C ILE A 499 14.01 9.38 -1.56
N THR A 500 14.75 8.68 -2.44
CA THR A 500 15.74 9.30 -3.33
C THR A 500 15.08 10.25 -4.33
N LEU A 501 13.92 9.88 -4.88
CA LEU A 501 13.14 10.76 -5.75
C LEU A 501 12.69 12.03 -5.03
N LEU A 502 12.24 11.93 -3.77
CA LEU A 502 11.88 13.11 -2.97
C LEU A 502 13.11 13.99 -2.65
N HIS A 503 14.28 13.40 -2.42
CA HIS A 503 15.53 14.16 -2.34
C HIS A 503 15.87 14.86 -3.66
N ALA A 504 15.60 14.23 -4.81
CA ALA A 504 15.76 14.86 -6.11
C ALA A 504 14.82 16.07 -6.26
N HIS A 505 13.54 15.91 -5.90
CA HIS A 505 12.56 16.99 -5.93
C HIS A 505 12.93 18.16 -5.01
N LEU A 506 13.36 17.88 -3.78
CA LEU A 506 13.80 18.89 -2.83
C LEU A 506 15.05 19.61 -3.34
N ALA A 507 16.05 18.86 -3.82
CA ALA A 507 17.26 19.44 -4.40
C ALA A 507 16.94 20.32 -5.62
N HIS A 508 16.07 19.87 -6.51
CA HIS A 508 15.62 20.62 -7.69
C HIS A 508 14.93 21.92 -7.27
N ALA A 509 13.99 21.86 -6.32
CA ALA A 509 13.26 23.03 -5.85
C ALA A 509 14.16 24.07 -5.14
N LEU A 510 15.25 23.62 -4.52
CA LEU A 510 16.26 24.47 -3.88
C LEU A 510 17.37 24.95 -4.84
N GLY A 511 17.30 24.60 -6.14
CA GLY A 511 18.33 24.96 -7.12
C GLY A 511 19.64 24.17 -6.99
N ARG A 512 19.66 23.05 -6.27
CA ARG A 512 20.80 22.13 -6.12
C ARG A 512 20.83 21.13 -7.30
N THR A 513 21.06 21.66 -8.47
CA THR A 513 21.06 21.01 -9.80
C THR A 513 21.88 19.72 -9.86
N THR A 514 23.16 19.72 -9.52
CA THR A 514 24.04 18.54 -9.55
C THR A 514 23.48 17.42 -8.67
N ARG A 515 23.08 17.76 -7.44
CA ARG A 515 22.48 16.80 -6.50
C ARG A 515 21.14 16.27 -7.04
N ALA A 516 20.29 17.13 -7.59
CA ALA A 516 19.01 16.74 -8.16
C ALA A 516 19.21 15.75 -9.31
N TYR A 517 20.11 16.06 -10.24
CA TYR A 517 20.46 15.20 -11.37
C TYR A 517 20.94 13.82 -10.92
N THR A 518 21.89 13.75 -9.99
CA THR A 518 22.35 12.46 -9.43
C THR A 518 21.21 11.69 -8.76
N CYS A 519 20.40 12.37 -7.94
CA CYS A 519 19.30 11.71 -7.24
C CYS A 519 18.24 11.18 -8.21
N TYR A 520 17.90 11.89 -9.29
CA TYR A 520 16.98 11.37 -10.30
C TYR A 520 17.51 10.08 -10.93
N ARG A 521 18.77 10.05 -11.36
CA ARG A 521 19.36 8.84 -11.97
C ARG A 521 19.43 7.65 -11.01
N VAL A 522 19.80 7.88 -9.76
CA VAL A 522 19.79 6.84 -8.73
C VAL A 522 18.36 6.36 -8.46
N ALA A 523 17.38 7.27 -8.41
CA ALA A 523 15.98 6.91 -8.23
C ALA A 523 15.45 6.05 -9.39
N VAL A 524 15.82 6.35 -10.65
CA VAL A 524 15.49 5.51 -11.82
C VAL A 524 16.03 4.10 -11.64
N GLN A 525 17.33 3.97 -11.34
CA GLN A 525 17.96 2.66 -11.18
C GLN A 525 17.28 1.84 -10.05
N LEU A 526 17.10 2.45 -8.88
CA LEU A 526 16.48 1.78 -7.74
C LEU A 526 15.00 1.41 -8.02
N ALA A 527 14.27 2.25 -8.75
CA ALA A 527 12.89 1.97 -9.13
C ALA A 527 12.81 0.78 -10.12
N GLU A 528 13.73 0.72 -11.09
CA GLU A 528 13.80 -0.39 -12.05
C GLU A 528 14.17 -1.72 -11.37
N GLU A 529 15.10 -1.70 -10.40
CA GLU A 529 15.49 -2.87 -9.61
C GLU A 529 14.30 -3.50 -8.86
N VAL A 530 13.38 -2.67 -8.34
CA VAL A 530 12.18 -3.13 -7.62
C VAL A 530 10.95 -3.29 -8.53
N GLY A 531 11.06 -2.92 -9.81
CA GLY A 531 9.95 -2.97 -10.78
C GLY A 531 8.90 -1.86 -10.63
N ASP A 532 9.23 -0.73 -10.00
CA ASP A 532 8.35 0.44 -9.91
C ASP A 532 8.42 1.29 -11.19
N VAL A 533 7.53 0.96 -12.14
CA VAL A 533 7.41 1.66 -13.43
C VAL A 533 7.02 3.13 -13.24
N ALA A 534 6.13 3.43 -12.29
CA ALA A 534 5.65 4.79 -12.06
C ALA A 534 6.76 5.66 -11.46
N GLY A 535 7.49 5.14 -10.45
CA GLY A 535 8.64 5.82 -9.87
C GLY A 535 9.75 6.09 -10.87
N SER A 536 10.07 5.12 -11.73
CA SER A 536 11.07 5.30 -12.81
C SER A 536 10.64 6.38 -13.80
N ALA A 537 9.38 6.36 -14.26
CA ALA A 537 8.83 7.38 -15.15
C ALA A 537 8.85 8.78 -14.52
N SER A 538 8.45 8.90 -13.26
CA SER A 538 8.50 10.18 -12.53
C SER A 538 9.93 10.71 -12.38
N ALA A 539 10.90 9.85 -12.08
CA ALA A 539 12.29 10.24 -11.95
C ALA A 539 12.88 10.70 -13.29
N ARG A 540 12.62 9.99 -14.39
CA ARG A 540 13.02 10.38 -15.76
C ARG A 540 12.39 11.69 -16.18
N ALA A 541 11.10 11.90 -15.89
CA ALA A 541 10.43 13.15 -16.20
C ALA A 541 11.04 14.34 -15.44
N GLY A 542 11.40 14.13 -14.17
CA GLY A 542 12.09 15.15 -13.36
C GLY A 542 13.50 15.47 -13.87
N GLU A 543 14.26 14.45 -14.29
CA GLU A 543 15.58 14.62 -14.92
C GLU A 543 15.47 15.45 -16.21
N VAL A 544 14.55 15.10 -17.10
CA VAL A 544 14.35 15.83 -18.37
C VAL A 544 13.92 17.27 -18.09
N ALA A 545 12.98 17.49 -17.17
CA ALA A 545 12.54 18.83 -16.80
C ALA A 545 13.69 19.71 -16.28
N LEU A 546 14.58 19.14 -15.46
CA LEU A 546 15.79 19.81 -14.98
C LEU A 546 16.69 20.23 -16.14
N LEU A 547 17.00 19.30 -17.06
CA LEU A 547 17.88 19.54 -18.20
C LEU A 547 17.29 20.57 -19.19
N VAL A 548 15.98 20.51 -19.45
CA VAL A 548 15.26 21.53 -20.24
C VAL A 548 15.41 22.91 -19.59
N GLY A 549 15.23 22.99 -18.27
CA GLY A 549 15.40 24.23 -17.50
C GLY A 549 16.82 24.80 -17.59
N LEU A 550 17.84 23.97 -17.36
CA LEU A 550 19.26 24.36 -17.43
C LEU A 550 19.65 24.88 -18.82
N ARG A 551 19.29 24.13 -19.86
CA ARG A 551 19.52 24.54 -21.26
C ARG A 551 18.84 25.86 -21.60
N SER A 552 17.62 26.07 -21.10
CA SER A 552 16.87 27.30 -21.33
C SER A 552 17.54 28.50 -20.64
N ARG A 553 18.09 28.31 -19.43
CA ARG A 553 18.85 29.33 -18.70
C ARG A 553 20.15 29.69 -19.42
N ALA A 554 20.92 28.71 -19.88
CA ALA A 554 22.14 28.95 -20.65
C ALA A 554 21.88 29.76 -21.93
N ARG A 555 20.78 29.46 -22.64
CA ARG A 555 20.35 30.26 -23.80
C ARG A 555 19.98 31.70 -23.44
N LEU A 556 19.29 31.91 -22.33
CA LEU A 556 18.94 33.25 -21.87
C LEU A 556 20.16 34.06 -21.42
N ARG A 557 21.14 33.41 -20.76
CA ARG A 557 22.43 34.00 -20.38
C ARG A 557 23.21 34.47 -21.61
N ALA A 558 23.28 33.64 -22.66
CA ALA A 558 23.93 33.99 -23.93
C ALA A 558 23.30 35.24 -24.61
N CYS A 559 22.03 35.52 -24.35
CA CYS A 559 21.31 36.68 -24.87
C CYS A 559 21.21 37.85 -23.87
N GLY A 560 21.85 37.77 -22.70
CA GLY A 560 21.80 38.80 -21.65
C GLY A 560 20.42 38.97 -20.99
N ARG A 561 19.57 37.93 -21.02
CA ARG A 561 18.17 37.95 -20.50
C ARG A 561 17.94 36.99 -19.33
N GLU A 562 19.01 36.65 -18.61
CA GLU A 562 18.92 35.71 -17.51
C GLU A 562 18.20 36.33 -16.30
N LEU A 563 17.12 35.68 -15.83
CA LEU A 563 16.45 36.06 -14.58
C LEU A 563 17.09 35.43 -13.34
N ILE A 564 17.64 34.22 -13.47
CA ILE A 564 18.19 33.42 -12.37
C ILE A 564 19.59 32.94 -12.76
N PRO A 565 20.67 33.43 -12.12
CA PRO A 565 22.06 33.14 -12.49
C PRO A 565 22.41 31.65 -12.52
N LEU A 566 22.87 31.14 -13.67
CA LEU A 566 23.37 29.78 -13.85
C LEU A 566 24.71 29.62 -13.11
N ALA A 567 24.83 28.58 -12.29
CA ALA A 567 26.09 28.28 -11.62
C ALA A 567 27.11 27.72 -12.63
N GLU A 568 28.40 27.99 -12.44
CA GLU A 568 29.45 27.47 -13.34
C GLU A 568 29.45 25.94 -13.39
N GLU A 569 29.16 25.27 -12.27
CA GLU A 569 29.04 23.82 -12.18
C GLU A 569 27.89 23.23 -13.02
N ASP A 570 26.94 24.06 -13.46
CA ASP A 570 25.79 23.63 -14.27
C ASP A 570 26.06 23.69 -15.78
N GLU A 571 27.16 24.31 -16.22
CA GLU A 571 27.41 24.56 -17.64
C GLU A 571 27.49 23.25 -18.44
N ASP A 572 28.15 22.22 -17.90
CA ASP A 572 28.25 20.91 -18.53
C ASP A 572 26.88 20.25 -18.73
N LEU A 573 26.01 20.31 -17.71
CA LEU A 573 24.65 19.78 -17.78
C LEU A 573 23.78 20.59 -18.75
N ALA A 574 23.97 21.91 -18.81
CA ALA A 574 23.26 22.78 -19.74
C ALA A 574 23.67 22.57 -21.21
N ASN A 575 24.90 22.10 -21.44
CA ASN A 575 25.49 21.85 -22.76
C ASN A 575 25.14 20.46 -23.34
N ILE A 576 24.24 19.69 -22.71
CA ILE A 576 23.73 18.43 -23.28
C ILE A 576 23.23 18.63 -24.72
N GLY A 577 23.56 17.71 -25.62
CA GLY A 577 23.18 17.79 -27.04
C GLY A 577 21.65 17.83 -27.23
N GLN A 578 21.16 18.63 -28.20
CA GLN A 578 19.71 18.71 -28.50
C GLN A 578 19.11 17.34 -28.83
N ALA A 579 19.84 16.54 -29.60
CA ALA A 579 19.41 15.21 -30.00
C ALA A 579 19.26 14.28 -28.78
N GLU A 580 20.20 14.34 -27.84
CA GLU A 580 20.17 13.51 -26.64
C GLU A 580 19.04 13.94 -25.68
N LEU A 581 18.88 15.25 -25.46
CA LEU A 581 17.76 15.75 -24.67
C LEU A 581 16.40 15.40 -25.31
N GLY A 582 16.31 15.47 -26.64
CA GLY A 582 15.13 15.05 -27.39
C GLY A 582 14.82 13.57 -27.19
N ARG A 583 15.83 12.70 -27.27
CA ARG A 583 15.70 11.25 -27.05
C ARG A 583 15.23 10.94 -25.62
N LEU A 584 15.92 11.46 -24.60
CA LEU A 584 15.56 11.28 -23.19
C LEU A 584 14.14 11.79 -22.91
N GLY A 585 13.78 12.93 -23.49
CA GLY A 585 12.47 13.53 -23.35
C GLY A 585 11.35 12.73 -24.00
N GLN A 586 11.57 12.16 -25.18
CA GLN A 586 10.62 11.25 -25.83
C GLN A 586 10.42 9.97 -25.02
N GLU A 587 11.49 9.39 -24.49
CA GLU A 587 11.42 8.20 -23.63
C GLU A 587 10.63 8.48 -22.34
N ALA A 588 10.94 9.59 -21.66
CA ALA A 588 10.22 10.00 -20.45
C ALA A 588 8.74 10.29 -20.74
N ALA A 589 8.43 10.99 -21.84
CA ALA A 589 7.06 11.30 -22.22
C ALA A 589 6.26 10.04 -22.60
N ALA A 590 6.87 9.09 -23.31
CA ALA A 590 6.25 7.81 -23.63
C ALA A 590 5.96 6.98 -22.37
N ALA A 591 6.94 6.90 -21.45
CA ALA A 591 6.77 6.24 -20.16
C ALA A 591 5.66 6.90 -19.31
N CYS A 592 5.54 8.22 -19.36
CA CYS A 592 4.47 8.96 -18.71
C CYS A 592 3.10 8.73 -19.37
N GLY A 593 3.06 8.62 -20.71
CA GLY A 593 1.83 8.52 -21.49
C GLY A 593 1.10 7.19 -21.33
N VAL A 594 1.81 6.10 -21.00
CA VAL A 594 1.20 4.80 -20.66
C VAL A 594 0.63 4.77 -19.25
N LEU A 595 0.98 5.74 -18.40
CA LEU A 595 0.47 5.87 -17.04
C LEU A 595 -0.80 6.74 -17.02
N GLY A 596 -1.73 6.40 -16.13
CA GLY A 596 -2.99 7.13 -15.97
C GLY A 596 -2.86 8.51 -15.32
N GLY A 597 -3.90 9.33 -15.48
CA GLY A 597 -4.09 10.58 -14.73
C GLY A 597 -2.97 11.61 -14.84
N GLY A 598 -2.33 11.93 -13.70
CA GLY A 598 -1.39 13.05 -13.59
C GLY A 598 -0.10 12.85 -14.38
N MET A 599 0.36 11.61 -14.49
CA MET A 599 1.57 11.30 -15.27
C MET A 599 1.35 11.53 -16.76
N ARG A 600 0.15 11.23 -17.29
CA ARG A 600 -0.18 11.56 -18.67
C ARG A 600 -0.10 13.07 -18.94
N ALA A 601 -0.58 13.89 -18.01
CA ALA A 601 -0.45 15.35 -18.10
C ALA A 601 1.03 15.79 -18.13
N VAL A 602 1.89 15.17 -17.32
CA VAL A 602 3.34 15.43 -17.34
C VAL A 602 3.95 15.05 -18.69
N GLY A 603 3.58 13.90 -19.26
CA GLY A 603 4.03 13.49 -20.59
C GLY A 603 3.67 14.50 -21.69
N GLU A 604 2.44 15.02 -21.67
CA GLU A 604 2.00 16.09 -22.58
C GLU A 604 2.79 17.39 -22.37
N VAL A 605 3.11 17.77 -21.12
CA VAL A 605 3.99 18.92 -20.85
C VAL A 605 5.37 18.72 -21.46
N LEU A 606 5.98 17.54 -21.29
CA LEU A 606 7.29 17.24 -21.87
C LEU A 606 7.26 17.34 -23.40
N GLN A 607 6.26 16.76 -24.06
CA GLN A 607 6.08 16.89 -25.52
C GLN A 607 5.93 18.35 -25.94
N GLY A 608 5.14 19.12 -25.19
CA GLY A 608 4.90 20.54 -25.46
C GLY A 608 6.13 21.42 -25.36
N VAL A 609 7.05 21.14 -24.42
CA VAL A 609 8.27 21.94 -24.25
C VAL A 609 9.45 21.50 -25.13
N LEU A 610 9.41 20.26 -25.63
CA LEU A 610 10.47 19.71 -26.48
C LEU A 610 10.23 19.94 -27.98
N THR A 611 8.98 20.15 -28.40
CA THR A 611 8.67 20.48 -29.79
C THR A 611 9.08 21.90 -30.15
N THR A 612 9.56 22.08 -31.39
CA THR A 612 9.89 23.40 -31.95
C THR A 612 8.69 24.08 -32.60
N GLU A 613 7.60 23.35 -32.82
CA GLU A 613 6.40 23.85 -33.49
C GLU A 613 5.41 24.47 -32.49
N ILE A 614 5.13 25.77 -32.64
CA ILE A 614 4.27 26.52 -31.71
C ILE A 614 2.85 25.94 -31.63
N LEU A 615 2.27 25.52 -32.76
CA LEU A 615 0.90 24.99 -32.79
C LEU A 615 0.82 23.65 -32.06
N THR A 616 1.79 22.77 -32.32
CA THR A 616 1.93 21.46 -31.68
C THR A 616 2.18 21.62 -30.18
N ALA A 617 3.05 22.55 -29.77
CA ALA A 617 3.27 22.89 -28.35
C ALA A 617 1.97 23.32 -27.66
N LYS A 618 1.23 24.26 -28.27
CA LYS A 618 -0.06 24.73 -27.74
C LYS A 618 -1.06 23.59 -27.58
N GLN A 619 -1.13 22.66 -28.54
CA GLN A 619 -2.07 21.53 -28.47
C GLN A 619 -1.72 20.60 -27.29
N HIS A 620 -0.46 20.21 -27.15
CA HIS A 620 -0.01 19.38 -26.03
C HIS A 620 -0.27 20.05 -24.68
N LEU A 621 0.07 21.33 -24.53
CA LEU A 621 -0.16 22.05 -23.26
C LEU A 621 -1.65 22.19 -22.93
N LYS A 622 -2.54 22.36 -23.93
CA LYS A 622 -3.98 22.34 -23.72
C LYS A 622 -4.48 20.97 -23.25
N ASN A 623 -3.98 19.89 -23.85
CA ASN A 623 -4.29 18.52 -23.41
C ASN A 623 -3.85 18.33 -21.95
N ALA A 624 -2.61 18.74 -21.62
CA ALA A 624 -2.08 18.70 -20.27
C ALA A 624 -2.96 19.49 -19.29
N LEU A 625 -3.43 20.68 -19.68
CA LEU A 625 -4.31 21.50 -18.84
C LEU A 625 -5.66 20.83 -18.59
N SER A 626 -6.23 20.14 -19.58
CA SER A 626 -7.46 19.35 -19.41
C SER A 626 -7.25 18.27 -18.35
N TYR A 627 -6.22 17.44 -18.53
CA TYR A 627 -5.90 16.37 -17.59
C TYR A 627 -5.62 16.88 -16.17
N ALA A 628 -4.83 17.96 -16.04
CA ALA A 628 -4.51 18.54 -14.73
C ALA A 628 -5.75 19.17 -14.06
N THR A 629 -6.67 19.74 -14.84
CA THR A 629 -7.94 20.29 -14.34
C THR A 629 -8.89 19.19 -13.88
N GLU A 630 -9.03 18.11 -14.66
CA GLU A 630 -9.80 16.92 -14.32
C GLU A 630 -9.26 16.26 -13.03
N CYS A 631 -7.94 16.20 -12.88
CA CYS A 631 -7.27 15.67 -11.69
C CYS A 631 -7.30 16.62 -10.47
N GLN A 632 -7.81 17.85 -10.63
CA GLN A 632 -7.71 18.92 -9.62
C GLN A 632 -6.27 19.16 -9.13
N ASP A 633 -5.28 18.97 -10.01
CA ASP A 633 -3.86 19.14 -9.71
C ASP A 633 -3.46 20.61 -9.90
N ASN A 634 -3.76 21.43 -8.90
CA ASN A 634 -3.50 22.86 -8.94
C ASN A 634 -2.01 23.22 -9.00
N HIS A 635 -1.12 22.33 -8.51
CA HIS A 635 0.32 22.54 -8.59
C HIS A 635 0.79 22.45 -10.06
N LEU A 636 0.40 21.39 -10.76
CA LEU A 636 0.74 21.23 -12.19
C LEU A 636 0.01 22.25 -13.08
N ARG A 637 -1.25 22.58 -12.78
CA ARG A 637 -2.01 23.60 -13.52
C ARG A 637 -1.31 24.97 -13.52
N ALA A 638 -0.70 25.37 -12.40
CA ALA A 638 0.02 26.64 -12.33
C ALA A 638 1.17 26.69 -13.35
N LEU A 639 1.98 25.63 -13.43
CA LEU A 639 3.05 25.52 -14.42
C LEU A 639 2.52 25.53 -15.86
N ILE A 640 1.48 24.75 -16.14
CA ILE A 640 0.90 24.66 -17.50
C ILE A 640 0.35 26.02 -17.95
N LEU A 641 -0.35 26.74 -17.07
CA LEU A 641 -0.88 28.06 -17.38
C LEU A 641 0.23 29.07 -17.69
N ALA A 642 1.36 29.01 -16.97
CA ALA A 642 2.52 29.83 -17.30
C ALA A 642 3.07 29.51 -18.70
N LEU A 643 3.25 28.23 -19.03
CA LEU A 643 3.75 27.80 -20.34
C LEU A 643 2.80 28.21 -21.48
N ILE A 644 1.48 28.04 -21.31
CA ILE A 644 0.49 28.44 -22.31
C ILE A 644 0.48 29.96 -22.48
N ALA A 645 0.48 30.72 -21.37
CA ALA A 645 0.46 32.18 -21.41
C ALA A 645 1.63 32.76 -22.22
N ALA A 646 2.82 32.17 -22.11
CA ALA A 646 4.00 32.56 -22.88
C ALA A 646 3.72 32.55 -24.40
N HIS A 647 2.97 31.56 -24.90
CA HIS A 647 2.62 31.47 -26.32
C HIS A 647 1.47 32.41 -26.76
N TYR A 648 0.76 33.04 -25.82
CA TYR A 648 -0.32 33.98 -26.11
C TYR A 648 0.07 35.45 -25.93
N MET A 649 1.20 35.75 -25.28
CA MET A 649 1.56 37.14 -24.95
C MET A 649 1.63 38.08 -26.17
N HIS A 650 2.06 37.58 -27.32
CA HIS A 650 2.20 38.36 -28.56
C HIS A 650 0.98 38.24 -29.49
N THR A 651 0.08 37.27 -29.28
CA THR A 651 -1.04 37.01 -30.19
C THR A 651 -2.42 37.33 -29.59
N ALA A 652 -2.59 37.21 -28.28
CA ALA A 652 -3.84 37.51 -27.57
C ALA A 652 -3.53 37.92 -26.12
N SER A 653 -3.19 39.19 -25.94
CA SER A 653 -2.77 39.77 -24.65
C SER A 653 -3.79 39.59 -23.53
N GLY A 654 -5.09 39.72 -23.84
CA GLY A 654 -6.18 39.55 -22.88
C GLY A 654 -6.25 38.14 -22.31
N GLU A 655 -6.13 37.11 -23.16
CA GLU A 655 -6.13 35.71 -22.72
C GLU A 655 -4.86 35.38 -21.93
N ALA A 656 -3.71 35.91 -22.35
CA ALA A 656 -2.46 35.77 -21.58
C ALA A 656 -2.60 36.37 -20.18
N LYS A 657 -3.18 37.58 -20.02
CA LYS A 657 -3.42 38.20 -18.71
C LYS A 657 -4.31 37.34 -17.80
N LYS A 658 -5.38 36.71 -18.33
CA LYS A 658 -6.25 35.81 -17.56
C LYS A 658 -5.50 34.58 -17.06
N MET A 659 -4.72 33.95 -17.94
CA MET A 659 -3.92 32.77 -17.59
C MET A 659 -2.84 33.10 -16.55
N LEU A 660 -2.11 34.21 -16.74
CA LEU A 660 -1.10 34.69 -15.78
C LEU A 660 -1.72 35.03 -14.42
N SER A 661 -2.91 35.65 -14.40
CA SER A 661 -3.61 35.96 -13.15
C SER A 661 -3.97 34.71 -12.37
N THR A 662 -4.50 33.69 -13.08
CA THR A 662 -4.80 32.39 -12.47
C THR A 662 -3.52 31.70 -11.99
N CYS A 663 -2.44 31.74 -12.78
CA CYS A 663 -1.13 31.19 -12.40
C CYS A 663 -0.60 31.84 -11.11
N GLU A 664 -0.59 33.17 -11.01
CA GLU A 664 -0.13 33.90 -9.82
C GLU A 664 -0.96 33.51 -8.58
N GLN A 665 -2.29 33.42 -8.71
CA GLN A 665 -3.17 33.03 -7.61
C GLN A 665 -2.87 31.61 -7.11
N LEU A 666 -2.69 30.66 -8.03
CA LEU A 666 -2.33 29.29 -7.69
C LEU A 666 -0.95 29.25 -7.02
N ALA A 667 0.04 29.91 -7.61
CA ALA A 667 1.42 29.92 -7.12
C ALA A 667 1.55 30.59 -5.73
N ALA A 668 0.82 31.67 -5.47
CA ALA A 668 0.74 32.32 -4.16
C ALA A 668 -0.06 31.50 -3.13
N GLY A 669 -1.04 30.72 -3.58
CA GLY A 669 -1.87 29.87 -2.73
C GLY A 669 -1.16 28.59 -2.25
N LEU A 670 -0.11 28.16 -2.93
CA LEU A 670 0.81 27.13 -2.43
C LEU A 670 1.54 27.69 -1.20
N GLY A 671 1.66 26.93 -0.12
CA GLY A 671 2.41 27.39 1.06
C GLY A 671 1.81 28.59 1.80
N ALA A 672 0.55 28.97 1.54
CA ALA A 672 -0.08 30.12 2.17
C ALA A 672 -0.05 30.00 3.71
N PRO A 673 0.46 31.02 4.44
CA PRO A 673 0.65 30.94 5.88
C PRO A 673 -0.69 30.88 6.63
N GLU A 674 -0.71 30.27 7.82
CA GLU A 674 -1.93 30.13 8.62
C GLU A 674 -2.56 31.49 9.00
N LYS A 675 -1.73 32.52 9.18
CA LYS A 675 -2.13 33.88 9.48
C LYS A 675 -1.83 34.79 8.29
N LYS A 676 -2.83 35.56 7.84
CA LYS A 676 -2.64 36.57 6.78
C LYS A 676 -1.85 37.73 7.35
N ALA A 677 -0.66 38.00 6.80
CA ALA A 677 0.03 39.25 7.08
C ALA A 677 -0.83 40.42 6.57
N LYS A 678 -1.06 41.44 7.41
CA LYS A 678 -1.79 42.65 7.01
C LYS A 678 -0.79 43.66 6.46
N GLY A 679 -1.03 44.16 5.24
CA GLY A 679 -0.41 45.39 4.72
C GLY A 679 0.93 45.24 3.98
N HIS A 680 1.50 44.04 3.82
CA HIS A 680 2.72 43.84 3.03
C HIS A 680 2.50 42.87 1.87
N PHE A 681 3.26 43.03 0.78
CA PHE A 681 3.25 42.10 -0.34
C PHE A 681 3.75 40.74 0.15
N ASP A 682 2.91 39.73 0.00
CA ASP A 682 3.24 38.37 0.45
C ASP A 682 4.21 37.73 -0.54
N THR A 683 5.37 37.29 -0.07
CA THR A 683 6.36 36.52 -0.85
C THR A 683 6.18 35.01 -0.67
N SER A 684 5.09 34.53 -0.05
CA SER A 684 4.85 33.10 0.15
C SER A 684 4.58 32.31 -1.13
N GLY A 685 4.70 30.98 -1.03
CA GLY A 685 4.36 30.04 -2.09
C GLY A 685 5.47 29.81 -3.09
N ASN A 686 5.11 29.50 -4.33
CA ASN A 686 6.09 29.17 -5.37
C ASN A 686 6.74 30.45 -5.91
N VAL A 687 7.75 30.95 -5.18
CA VAL A 687 8.43 32.23 -5.45
C VAL A 687 8.98 32.32 -6.88
N PRO A 688 9.70 31.32 -7.43
CA PRO A 688 10.21 31.40 -8.80
C PRO A 688 9.11 31.56 -9.84
N LEU A 689 8.00 30.82 -9.71
CA LEU A 689 6.88 30.91 -10.66
C LEU A 689 6.15 32.25 -10.57
N ARG A 690 6.01 32.80 -9.35
CA ARG A 690 5.42 34.13 -9.13
C ARG A 690 6.29 35.24 -9.71
N LEU A 691 7.62 35.15 -9.52
CA LEU A 691 8.56 36.08 -10.13
C LEU A 691 8.42 36.07 -11.65
N TRP A 692 8.47 34.88 -12.26
CA TRP A 692 8.32 34.74 -13.71
C TRP A 692 7.00 35.34 -14.20
N THR A 693 5.89 35.00 -13.55
CA THR A 693 4.56 35.53 -13.87
C THR A 693 4.52 37.05 -13.74
N GLY A 694 5.24 37.59 -12.76
CA GLY A 694 5.36 39.02 -12.56
C GLY A 694 6.14 39.79 -13.59
N GLU A 695 7.24 39.22 -14.08
CA GLU A 695 7.97 39.81 -15.20
C GLU A 695 7.11 39.83 -16.47
N ARG A 696 6.27 38.81 -16.69
CA ARG A 696 5.34 38.80 -17.82
C ARG A 696 4.25 39.87 -17.68
N PHE A 697 3.70 40.07 -16.47
CA PHE A 697 2.75 41.16 -16.22
C PHE A 697 3.37 42.53 -16.42
N LEU A 698 4.58 42.74 -15.92
CA LEU A 698 5.34 43.97 -16.10
C LEU A 698 5.54 44.29 -17.60
N GLU A 699 5.93 43.29 -18.41
CA GLU A 699 6.06 43.43 -19.86
C GLU A 699 4.74 43.86 -20.51
N LEU A 700 3.61 43.26 -20.10
CA LEU A 700 2.28 43.59 -20.62
C LEU A 700 1.82 45.00 -20.20
N PHE A 701 2.05 45.41 -18.95
CA PHE A 701 1.68 46.75 -18.47
C PHE A 701 2.48 47.86 -19.17
N LYS A 702 3.79 47.64 -19.36
CA LYS A 702 4.64 48.56 -20.13
C LYS A 702 4.17 48.68 -21.57
N ARG A 703 3.81 47.56 -22.22
CA ARG A 703 3.29 47.56 -23.60
C ARG A 703 1.95 48.28 -23.72
N ASP A 704 1.08 48.16 -22.72
CA ASP A 704 -0.25 48.77 -22.72
C ASP A 704 -0.25 50.22 -22.20
N GLY A 705 0.92 50.80 -21.87
CA GLY A 705 1.06 52.18 -21.37
C GLY A 705 0.53 52.39 -19.94
N GLN A 706 0.41 51.33 -19.14
CA GLN A 706 -0.11 51.37 -17.78
C GLN A 706 1.03 51.57 -16.76
N GLU A 707 1.65 52.75 -16.74
CA GLU A 707 2.87 53.04 -15.97
C GLU A 707 2.70 52.82 -14.46
N ASP A 708 1.60 53.28 -13.86
CA ASP A 708 1.33 53.09 -12.42
C ASP A 708 1.27 51.60 -11.99
N LEU A 709 0.75 50.74 -12.87
CA LEU A 709 0.66 49.30 -12.62
C LEU A 709 2.02 48.62 -12.87
N ALA A 710 2.78 49.13 -13.83
CA ALA A 710 4.14 48.66 -14.10
C ALA A 710 5.07 48.96 -12.93
N GLU A 711 5.03 50.17 -12.36
CA GLU A 711 5.85 50.57 -11.20
C GLU A 711 5.54 49.69 -9.98
N LYS A 712 4.25 49.57 -9.61
CA LYS A 712 3.81 48.70 -8.51
C LYS A 712 4.23 47.24 -8.71
N ARG A 713 4.22 46.74 -9.95
CA ARG A 713 4.64 45.36 -10.24
C ARG A 713 6.16 45.22 -10.19
N GLU A 714 6.93 46.22 -10.60
CA GLU A 714 8.39 46.23 -10.47
C GLU A 714 8.82 46.15 -9.00
N GLU A 715 8.18 46.91 -8.11
CA GLU A 715 8.43 46.83 -6.66
C GLU A 715 8.16 45.42 -6.10
N ALA A 716 7.01 44.85 -6.44
CA ALA A 716 6.65 43.50 -6.04
C ALA A 716 7.62 42.44 -6.59
N ASN A 717 8.04 42.58 -7.85
CA ASN A 717 9.05 41.71 -8.45
C ASN A 717 10.41 41.87 -7.75
N GLY A 718 10.78 43.07 -7.31
CA GLY A 718 11.98 43.33 -6.52
C GLY A 718 12.03 42.48 -5.24
N LEU A 719 10.91 42.41 -4.50
CA LEU A 719 10.79 41.56 -3.31
C LEU A 719 10.89 40.06 -3.67
N LEU A 720 10.26 39.64 -4.78
CA LEU A 720 10.34 38.25 -5.24
C LEU A 720 11.76 37.86 -5.68
N ARG A 721 12.52 38.75 -6.34
CA ARG A 721 13.93 38.53 -6.70
C ARG A 721 14.78 38.30 -5.46
N GLN A 722 14.60 39.11 -4.41
CA GLN A 722 15.29 38.91 -3.13
C GLN A 722 14.94 37.55 -2.51
N ALA A 723 13.67 37.15 -2.55
CA ALA A 723 13.23 35.86 -2.03
C ALA A 723 13.80 34.66 -2.82
N VAL A 724 13.95 34.76 -4.15
CA VAL A 724 14.62 33.72 -4.98
C VAL A 724 16.11 33.60 -4.63
N VAL A 725 16.79 34.72 -4.39
CA VAL A 725 18.19 34.71 -3.95
C VAL A 725 18.33 34.04 -2.58
N ALA A 726 17.46 34.39 -1.63
CA ALA A 726 17.44 33.79 -0.30
C ALA A 726 17.19 32.26 -0.37
N LEU A 727 16.26 31.83 -1.23
CA LEU A 727 15.99 30.41 -1.48
C LEU A 727 17.24 29.66 -1.99
N SER A 728 17.97 30.27 -2.93
CA SER A 728 19.19 29.70 -3.49
C SER A 728 20.32 29.62 -2.44
N GLN A 729 20.43 30.62 -1.56
CA GLN A 729 21.38 30.62 -0.44
C GLN A 729 21.06 29.59 0.64
N GLN A 730 19.77 29.35 0.93
CA GLN A 730 19.34 28.23 1.77
C GLN A 730 19.74 26.89 1.14
N GLY A 731 19.67 26.81 -0.19
CA GLY A 731 20.27 25.74 -0.99
C GLY A 731 21.73 25.50 -0.65
N ALA A 732 22.57 26.54 -0.69
CA ALA A 732 24.01 26.43 -0.46
C ALA A 732 24.40 26.12 1.01
N THR A 733 23.71 26.72 1.98
CA THR A 733 24.08 26.62 3.41
C THR A 733 23.80 25.27 4.05
N ALA A 734 22.76 24.54 3.63
CA ALA A 734 22.50 23.19 4.16
C ALA A 734 23.47 22.12 3.60
N SER A 735 24.25 22.42 2.56
CA SER A 735 25.32 21.55 2.05
C SER A 735 26.55 21.51 3.00
N LEU A 736 26.68 22.50 3.88
CA LEU A 736 27.84 22.70 4.76
C LEU A 736 27.64 22.19 6.20
N LYS A 737 26.49 21.61 6.54
CA LYS A 737 26.30 20.93 7.84
C LYS A 737 26.51 19.42 7.65
N PRO A 738 27.62 18.86 8.15
CA PRO A 738 27.90 17.42 8.05
C PRO A 738 26.89 16.55 8.80
#